data_AF-A0A9R0IEU5-F1
#
_entry.id   AF-A0A9R0IEU5-F1
#
_cell.length_a   1.000
_cell.length_b   1.000
_cell.length_c   1.000
_cell.angle_alpha   90.00
_cell.angle_beta   90.00
_cell.angle_gamma   90.00
#
_symmetry.space_group_name_H-M   'P 1'
#
loop_
_entity.id
_entity.type
_entity.pdbx_description
1 polymer ?
#
loop_
_entity_poly.entity_id
_entity_poly.type
_entity_poly.pdbx_seq_one_letter_code
_entity_poly.pdbx_strand_id
1 'polypeptide(L)'
;MLKDAEVELYPGFLPKGETVPDSLHEADKIIKGISLGYEKIHACPNDCMLFRKDKAKNDNCSVCGASRWKPSNEECKGGSSSTKAKKERKIPIKVLRYFPLKPRLQRLYMSSKTAEDMIWHDKDRKKENGVLRHPADTEAWQSFDRKYPEYALEPRNVRLGLASDGFNPFGEKRSTYSTWPVILAAYNLPPWLCMKKEYIMLLMIIPGPKAPGNDIDTYLQPLIDDLKELWEVGVPTYDAYKKETFQLHASLLWTINDFPAYGNLSGWCVYGKNACPYCNKDTWSKRYNNSGKVFYLGGRMFLDIDHKYRYDEKSFDNTKEFRPAPIPPSGSEVLQQLKNIVFALGKTTKDEISGVVKNTWKKESRLFDLPYWKDNLLRHNLDVMHIEKNVCDNIINTLLNVPKKSKDNLKARRTLEEIWAKDRFCEVLENVKFPDGHASNISRCVMKRKLHGLKSHDCHVLMQLLLPMAMRESVNEKVASVLIELCDFFRALCAKTLVVSELEKLQKRIVVTLCNMEKNIPPTFFTIMVHLVVHLADEAKIGGPVNNRWMYPIERYLSTLNDYVRNKACLEGSIANGYLLQECLAYCARYMDDVEGRINRSSRNSTLGGDNDHVSGLFPTIGQPYGRKEGFMMDEKQKTQAHRYVLFNSDCKEIESLREEHVAHIKRITRRTRPTPIVLDRMHNEEFSDWLKIFVNDPNNQNDERITDDVKSLAFGPMPIARRFHAFNMNNGYKFRTKEYERNKKTQNSGVMVVAKTQSYASPRDTRPIIGDVTYYGVLTDIIELNYYNRFKIVLFRCNWVDVNHASGMKKDKLNFTLVNLSSSIDSGERLSDEPFVFASQAQQVIYVQDRTQSDWFIPEPIRPRDTFDRGDDSVEQDLPVENEFQGTSSGQQNIEIDIADMTWMSSDVAMTKRRRLTKIRVSANTSTSAASTSTEDVNNGREEKLLKTWR
;
A
#
# COMPACT_ATOMS: atom_id res chain seq x y z
N MET A 1 23.50 23.76 31.20
CA MET A 1 22.49 24.49 32.00
C MET A 1 21.12 23.88 31.82
N LEU A 2 20.24 24.35 30.91
CA LEU A 2 18.84 23.84 30.82
C LEU A 2 18.66 22.33 30.58
N LYS A 3 19.68 21.62 30.08
CA LYS A 3 19.64 20.15 29.85
C LYS A 3 20.32 19.32 30.93
N ASP A 4 21.14 19.95 31.75
CA ASP A 4 21.82 19.26 32.86
C ASP A 4 20.88 19.24 34.07
N ALA A 5 20.13 20.33 34.27
CA ALA A 5 19.04 20.44 35.25
C ALA A 5 17.89 19.43 35.05
N GLU A 6 17.69 18.90 33.84
CA GLU A 6 16.71 17.81 33.62
C GLU A 6 17.20 16.49 34.24
N VAL A 7 18.50 16.22 34.26
CA VAL A 7 19.09 14.99 34.82
C VAL A 7 19.02 15.01 36.36
N GLU A 8 19.26 16.17 36.98
CA GLU A 8 19.16 16.40 38.43
C GLU A 8 17.75 16.20 39.01
N LEU A 9 16.69 16.26 38.17
CA LEU A 9 15.29 16.15 38.61
C LEU A 9 14.75 14.70 38.69
N TYR A 10 15.39 13.74 38.04
CA TYR A 10 14.91 12.34 37.99
C TYR A 10 15.14 11.46 39.22
N PRO A 11 16.19 11.62 40.06
CA PRO A 11 16.45 10.72 41.18
C PRO A 11 15.30 10.59 42.19
N GLY A 12 14.47 11.64 42.35
CA GLY A 12 13.31 11.62 43.24
C GLY A 12 12.12 10.77 42.76
N PHE A 13 12.15 10.25 41.53
CA PHE A 13 11.06 9.48 40.93
C PHE A 13 11.39 7.99 40.69
N LEU A 14 12.59 7.54 41.08
CA LEU A 14 13.03 6.16 40.86
C LEU A 14 12.83 5.27 42.10
N PRO A 15 12.72 3.93 41.91
CA PRO A 15 12.75 2.98 43.02
C PRO A 15 14.02 3.11 43.86
N LYS A 16 13.91 2.89 45.18
CA LYS A 16 15.05 2.94 46.10
C LYS A 16 16.14 1.94 45.68
N GLY A 17 17.31 2.47 45.31
CA GLY A 17 18.49 1.69 44.90
C GLY A 17 18.94 1.98 43.46
N GLU A 18 18.06 2.53 42.62
CA GLU A 18 18.38 2.87 41.23
C GLU A 18 19.09 4.23 41.11
N THR A 19 20.04 4.34 40.17
CA THR A 19 20.84 5.55 39.93
C THR A 19 20.72 6.03 38.49
N VAL A 20 20.60 7.35 38.30
CA VAL A 20 20.75 8.03 37.00
C VAL A 20 22.22 8.44 36.84
N PRO A 21 22.81 8.47 35.64
CA PRO A 21 24.15 9.01 35.45
C PRO A 21 24.23 10.47 35.90
N ASP A 22 25.27 10.85 36.66
CA ASP A 22 25.37 12.15 37.34
C ASP A 22 25.53 13.33 36.38
N SER A 23 25.77 13.06 35.10
CA SER A 23 25.78 14.07 34.06
C SER A 23 25.40 13.51 32.69
N LEU A 24 25.04 14.43 31.79
CA LEU A 24 24.83 14.13 30.38
C LEU A 24 26.10 13.53 29.72
N HIS A 25 27.29 13.81 30.24
CA HIS A 25 28.56 13.21 29.78
C HIS A 25 28.68 11.72 30.17
N GLU A 26 28.24 11.34 31.37
CA GLU A 26 28.25 9.95 31.81
C GLU A 26 27.18 9.12 31.11
N ALA A 27 25.98 9.67 30.93
CA ALA A 27 24.96 9.08 30.06
C ALA A 27 25.51 8.82 28.65
N ASP A 28 26.20 9.81 28.07
CA ASP A 28 26.89 9.69 26.78
C ASP A 28 27.97 8.59 26.77
N LYS A 29 28.67 8.38 27.89
CA LYS A 29 29.71 7.34 28.05
C LYS A 29 29.10 5.94 28.10
N ILE A 30 28.01 5.76 28.84
CA ILE A 30 27.25 4.50 28.91
C ILE A 30 26.64 4.17 27.53
N ILE A 31 25.99 5.14 26.88
CA ILE A 31 25.42 4.98 25.53
C ILE A 31 26.51 4.61 24.52
N LYS A 32 27.71 5.21 24.59
CA LYS A 32 28.86 4.84 23.74
C LYS A 32 29.34 3.41 23.96
N GLY A 33 29.20 2.84 25.16
CA GLY A 33 29.52 1.43 25.43
C GLY A 33 28.55 0.44 24.78
N ILE A 34 27.29 0.85 24.57
CA ILE A 34 26.23 0.02 23.97
C ILE A 34 26.08 0.30 22.45
N SER A 35 26.53 1.45 21.97
CA SER A 35 26.42 1.87 20.57
C SER A 35 27.44 1.17 19.67
N LEU A 36 27.01 0.78 18.46
CA LEU A 36 27.91 0.25 17.42
C LEU A 36 28.67 1.35 16.67
N GLY A 37 28.37 2.63 16.93
CA GLY A 37 29.02 3.76 16.27
C GLY A 37 28.84 3.82 14.75
N TYR A 38 29.66 4.68 14.13
CA TYR A 38 29.81 4.81 12.67
C TYR A 38 31.20 5.34 12.31
N GLU A 39 31.66 4.97 11.12
CA GLU A 39 32.91 5.44 10.51
C GLU A 39 32.72 6.75 9.75
N LYS A 40 33.77 7.59 9.74
CA LYS A 40 33.81 8.84 8.97
C LYS A 40 34.78 8.68 7.81
N ILE A 41 34.25 8.30 6.65
CA ILE A 41 35.06 8.08 5.44
C ILE A 41 35.05 9.38 4.63
N HIS A 42 36.22 9.94 4.36
CA HIS A 42 36.30 11.17 3.57
C HIS A 42 36.08 10.86 2.09
N ALA A 43 35.42 11.77 1.36
CA ALA A 43 35.11 11.59 -0.06
C ALA A 43 35.68 12.75 -0.90
N CYS A 44 35.97 12.47 -2.16
CA CYS A 44 36.27 13.51 -3.15
C CYS A 44 35.09 14.50 -3.28
N PRO A 45 35.32 15.82 -3.37
CA PRO A 45 34.25 16.81 -3.63
C PRO A 45 33.49 16.59 -4.96
N ASN A 46 34.16 15.94 -5.93
CA ASN A 46 33.62 15.58 -7.25
C ASN A 46 33.16 14.13 -7.33
N ASP A 47 33.08 13.44 -6.18
CA ASP A 47 32.51 12.09 -6.01
C ASP A 47 33.25 10.95 -6.75
N CYS A 48 34.48 11.20 -7.24
CA CYS A 48 35.30 10.24 -7.97
C CYS A 48 35.86 9.06 -7.12
N MET A 49 36.08 9.28 -5.82
CA MET A 49 36.68 8.26 -4.92
C MET A 49 36.39 8.54 -3.44
N LEU A 50 36.55 7.50 -2.62
CA LEU A 50 36.68 7.59 -1.17
C LEU A 50 38.16 7.55 -0.75
N PHE A 51 38.54 8.34 0.24
CA PHE A 51 39.84 8.30 0.90
C PHE A 51 39.84 7.19 1.96
N ARG A 52 39.89 5.93 1.51
CA ARG A 52 39.84 4.70 2.32
C ARG A 52 40.92 3.72 1.89
N LYS A 53 41.18 2.68 2.69
CA LYS A 53 42.19 1.63 2.43
C LYS A 53 43.55 2.26 2.03
N ASP A 54 44.11 1.87 0.89
CA ASP A 54 45.33 2.41 0.27
C ASP A 54 45.32 3.94 0.14
N LYS A 55 44.16 4.54 -0.16
CA LYS A 55 43.99 5.99 -0.40
C LYS A 55 43.69 6.78 0.86
N ALA A 56 43.69 6.16 2.04
CA ALA A 56 43.33 6.80 3.31
C ALA A 56 44.29 7.93 3.71
N LYS A 57 45.55 7.88 3.26
CA LYS A 57 46.59 8.90 3.53
C LYS A 57 46.67 10.02 2.48
N ASN A 58 45.91 9.94 1.38
CA ASN A 58 46.01 10.93 0.32
C ASN A 58 45.36 12.26 0.74
N ASP A 59 46.02 13.38 0.43
CA ASP A 59 45.50 14.74 0.60
C ASP A 59 44.71 15.24 -0.63
N ASN A 60 44.89 14.60 -1.79
CA ASN A 60 44.24 14.94 -3.06
C ASN A 60 43.62 13.71 -3.72
N CYS A 61 42.56 13.93 -4.50
CA CYS A 61 41.91 12.92 -5.31
C CYS A 61 42.83 12.40 -6.42
N SER A 62 43.05 11.08 -6.49
CA SER A 62 43.90 10.46 -7.53
C SER A 62 43.27 10.43 -8.93
N VAL A 63 42.02 10.89 -9.08
CA VAL A 63 41.29 10.88 -10.36
C VAL A 63 41.14 12.29 -10.93
N CYS A 64 40.83 13.29 -10.11
CA CYS A 64 40.55 14.66 -10.57
C CYS A 64 41.40 15.74 -9.88
N GLY A 65 42.45 15.36 -9.13
CA GLY A 65 43.37 16.28 -8.43
C GLY A 65 42.79 17.06 -7.24
N ALA A 66 41.46 17.14 -7.11
CA ALA A 66 40.77 17.94 -6.11
C ALA A 66 41.20 17.62 -4.67
N SER A 67 41.45 18.68 -3.88
CA SER A 67 41.83 18.56 -2.46
C SER A 67 40.75 17.85 -1.64
N ARG A 68 41.19 17.08 -0.64
CA ARG A 68 40.38 16.51 0.44
C ARG A 68 39.89 17.56 1.44
N TRP A 69 40.64 18.65 1.57
CA TRP A 69 40.57 19.61 2.67
C TRP A 69 40.02 20.96 2.23
N LYS A 70 39.25 21.60 3.10
CA LYS A 70 38.79 22.99 2.89
C LYS A 70 40.01 23.94 2.90
N PRO A 71 40.02 25.01 2.09
CA PRO A 71 41.07 26.04 2.16
C PRO A 71 41.10 26.68 3.55
N SER A 72 42.29 27.04 4.04
CA SER A 72 42.44 27.82 5.28
C SER A 72 42.21 29.31 5.01
N ASN A 73 41.51 29.98 5.92
CA ASN A 73 41.23 31.41 5.82
C ASN A 73 42.40 32.23 6.40
N GLU A 74 43.58 32.20 5.77
CA GLU A 74 44.73 33.05 6.15
C GLU A 74 45.32 33.92 5.02
N GLU A 75 44.64 34.06 3.87
CA GLU A 75 44.96 35.11 2.87
C GLU A 75 44.24 36.44 3.14
N CYS A 76 44.19 36.88 4.41
CA CYS A 76 43.67 38.21 4.75
C CYS A 76 44.10 38.73 6.13
N LYS A 77 45.41 38.98 6.30
CA LYS A 77 46.01 40.11 7.04
C LYS A 77 47.52 39.91 7.18
N GLY A 78 48.33 40.75 6.52
CA GLY A 78 49.75 40.86 6.85
C GLY A 78 49.93 41.53 8.21
N GLY A 79 50.89 41.07 9.02
CA GLY A 79 51.24 41.74 10.28
C GLY A 79 51.87 40.84 11.34
N SER A 80 53.20 40.85 11.40
CA SER A 80 54.07 40.46 12.53
C SER A 80 54.07 39.01 13.04
N SER A 81 55.29 38.52 13.21
CA SER A 81 55.67 37.24 13.80
C SER A 81 55.34 37.10 15.29
N SER A 82 54.87 35.93 15.71
CA SER A 82 55.40 35.27 16.92
C SER A 82 55.12 33.77 16.95
N THR A 83 56.08 33.01 17.49
CA THR A 83 56.15 31.55 17.44
C THR A 83 55.16 30.84 18.37
N LYS A 84 54.23 30.08 17.77
CA LYS A 84 53.80 28.74 18.22
C LYS A 84 53.03 28.08 17.08
N ALA A 85 53.55 26.99 16.52
CA ALA A 85 52.92 26.26 15.43
C ALA A 85 51.60 25.60 15.89
N LYS A 86 50.49 26.33 15.81
CA LYS A 86 49.15 25.74 15.85
C LYS A 86 49.06 24.77 14.68
N LYS A 87 48.96 23.47 14.95
CA LYS A 87 48.61 22.47 13.92
C LYS A 87 47.34 22.97 13.22
N GLU A 88 47.45 23.36 11.95
CA GLU A 88 46.28 23.73 11.15
C GLU A 88 45.28 22.59 11.21
N ARG A 89 44.06 22.90 11.66
CA ARG A 89 43.01 21.90 11.81
C ARG A 89 42.42 21.62 10.43
N LYS A 90 43.08 20.76 9.64
CA LYS A 90 42.59 20.32 8.32
C LYS A 90 41.16 19.77 8.43
N ILE A 91 40.17 20.47 7.86
CA ILE A 91 38.75 20.07 7.86
C ILE A 91 38.43 19.44 6.49
N PRO A 92 37.87 18.22 6.42
CA PRO A 92 37.49 17.61 5.15
C PRO A 92 36.32 18.34 4.49
N ILE A 93 36.30 18.35 3.15
CA ILE A 93 35.20 18.95 2.37
C ILE A 93 33.94 18.07 2.46
N LYS A 94 34.07 16.76 2.19
CA LYS A 94 32.95 15.81 2.10
C LYS A 94 33.24 14.56 2.95
N VAL A 95 32.28 14.14 3.77
CA VAL A 95 32.42 13.00 4.71
C VAL A 95 31.20 12.08 4.64
N LEU A 96 31.39 10.89 4.07
CA LEU A 96 30.47 9.77 4.17
C LEU A 96 30.44 9.29 5.62
N ARG A 97 29.23 9.00 6.13
CA ARG A 97 29.05 8.34 7.42
C ARG A 97 28.60 6.94 7.16
N TYR A 98 29.44 5.96 7.48
CA TYR A 98 29.18 4.55 7.21
C TYR A 98 28.95 3.81 8.53
N PHE A 99 27.86 3.07 8.60
CA PHE A 99 27.46 2.26 9.75
C PHE A 99 27.82 0.80 9.40
N PRO A 100 28.83 0.18 10.03
CA PRO A 100 29.25 -1.18 9.67
C PRO A 100 28.09 -2.17 9.75
N LEU A 101 28.01 -3.09 8.78
CA LEU A 101 26.89 -4.01 8.61
C LEU A 101 27.00 -5.21 9.55
N LYS A 102 28.16 -5.86 9.61
CA LYS A 102 28.37 -7.12 10.36
C LYS A 102 27.91 -7.03 11.83
N PRO A 103 28.28 -6.00 12.62
CA PRO A 103 27.86 -5.90 14.01
C PRO A 103 26.35 -5.64 14.18
N ARG A 104 25.69 -5.08 13.16
CA ARG A 104 24.24 -4.83 13.15
C ARG A 104 23.46 -6.11 12.87
N LEU A 105 23.95 -6.97 11.97
CA LEU A 105 23.38 -8.30 11.75
C LEU A 105 23.58 -9.20 12.98
N GLN A 106 24.79 -9.22 13.56
CA GLN A 106 25.05 -9.93 14.82
C GLN A 106 24.08 -9.51 15.94
N ARG A 107 23.77 -8.19 16.04
CA ARG A 107 22.82 -7.64 17.02
C ARG A 107 21.37 -8.12 16.83
N LEU A 108 20.97 -8.60 15.66
CA LEU A 108 19.65 -9.23 15.48
C LEU A 108 19.55 -10.55 16.26
N TYR A 109 20.66 -11.29 16.38
CA TYR A 109 20.73 -12.57 17.08
C TYR A 109 20.99 -12.48 18.59
N MET A 110 21.26 -11.29 19.13
CA MET A 110 21.57 -11.09 20.56
C MET A 110 20.35 -11.15 21.49
N SER A 111 19.14 -10.90 20.99
CA SER A 111 17.89 -11.06 21.76
C SER A 111 17.21 -12.36 21.34
N SER A 112 16.87 -13.23 22.29
CA SER A 112 16.21 -14.52 22.02
C SER A 112 14.95 -14.36 21.17
N LYS A 113 14.15 -13.32 21.43
CA LYS A 113 12.90 -13.04 20.70
C LYS A 113 13.15 -12.66 19.24
N THR A 114 14.11 -11.76 19.00
CA THR A 114 14.48 -11.39 17.62
C THR A 114 15.21 -12.53 16.90
N ALA A 115 16.02 -13.33 17.59
CA ALA A 115 16.68 -14.50 17.00
C ALA A 115 15.68 -15.57 16.55
N GLU A 116 14.59 -15.77 17.30
CA GLU A 116 13.45 -16.60 16.89
C GLU A 116 12.71 -16.02 15.68
N ASP A 117 12.36 -14.73 15.71
CA ASP A 117 11.75 -14.02 14.56
C ASP A 117 12.62 -14.13 13.27
N MET A 118 13.95 -14.20 13.40
CA MET A 118 14.89 -14.31 12.26
C MET A 118 14.93 -15.70 11.60
N ILE A 119 14.32 -16.74 12.21
CA ILE A 119 14.18 -18.07 11.61
C ILE A 119 12.72 -18.44 11.32
N TRP A 120 11.77 -17.54 11.60
CA TRP A 120 10.34 -17.67 11.30
C TRP A 120 10.06 -18.12 9.86
N HIS A 121 10.77 -17.54 8.88
CA HIS A 121 10.56 -17.80 7.46
C HIS A 121 10.86 -19.25 7.04
N ASP A 122 11.59 -20.02 7.85
CA ASP A 122 11.81 -21.45 7.63
C ASP A 122 10.92 -22.32 8.53
N LYS A 123 10.82 -21.96 9.82
CA LYS A 123 10.09 -22.75 10.83
C LYS A 123 8.56 -22.62 10.74
N ASP A 124 8.05 -21.40 10.85
CA ASP A 124 6.64 -21.15 11.20
C ASP A 124 5.83 -20.58 10.03
N ARG A 125 6.48 -20.27 8.90
CA ARG A 125 5.82 -19.87 7.66
C ARG A 125 5.00 -21.04 7.07
N LYS A 126 3.70 -20.81 6.85
CA LYS A 126 2.80 -21.71 6.10
C LYS A 126 3.30 -21.85 4.65
N LYS A 127 3.98 -22.96 4.35
CA LYS A 127 4.54 -23.29 3.02
C LYS A 127 3.41 -23.89 2.15
N GLU A 128 2.75 -23.04 1.37
CA GLU A 128 1.60 -23.40 0.54
C GLU A 128 1.90 -23.20 -0.96
N ASN A 129 1.63 -24.22 -1.78
CA ASN A 129 1.99 -24.20 -3.19
C ASN A 129 1.14 -23.20 -3.97
N GLY A 130 1.80 -22.22 -4.61
CA GLY A 130 1.14 -21.22 -5.44
C GLY A 130 0.58 -20.02 -4.68
N VAL A 131 0.78 -19.93 -3.36
CA VAL A 131 0.33 -18.78 -2.54
C VAL A 131 1.54 -18.04 -1.98
N LEU A 132 1.58 -16.72 -2.20
CA LEU A 132 2.68 -15.83 -1.85
C LEU A 132 2.23 -14.82 -0.78
N ARG A 133 2.83 -14.89 0.41
CA ARG A 133 2.57 -14.00 1.57
C ARG A 133 3.83 -13.20 1.96
N HIS A 134 5.01 -13.70 1.61
CA HIS A 134 6.32 -13.23 2.04
C HIS A 134 7.38 -13.50 0.95
N PRO A 135 8.50 -12.74 0.85
CA PRO A 135 9.57 -13.01 -0.11
C PRO A 135 10.11 -14.44 -0.13
N ALA A 136 10.08 -15.16 1.00
CA ALA A 136 10.48 -16.57 1.07
C ALA A 136 9.55 -17.55 0.34
N ASP A 137 8.34 -17.14 -0.06
CA ASP A 137 7.43 -17.94 -0.89
C ASP A 137 7.79 -17.85 -2.38
N THR A 138 8.66 -16.91 -2.76
CA THR A 138 8.75 -16.41 -4.15
C THR A 138 9.84 -17.10 -4.96
N GLU A 139 9.65 -17.12 -6.28
CA GLU A 139 10.60 -17.75 -7.21
C GLU A 139 11.99 -17.07 -7.16
N ALA A 140 12.09 -15.77 -6.89
CA ALA A 140 13.37 -15.10 -6.70
C ALA A 140 14.17 -15.63 -5.50
N TRP A 141 13.51 -15.97 -4.38
CA TRP A 141 14.16 -16.56 -3.22
C TRP A 141 14.46 -18.04 -3.46
N GLN A 142 13.48 -18.80 -3.94
CA GLN A 142 13.64 -20.24 -4.12
C GLN A 142 14.68 -20.61 -5.20
N SER A 143 14.77 -19.85 -6.29
CA SER A 143 15.79 -20.05 -7.33
C SER A 143 17.20 -19.72 -6.82
N PHE A 144 17.34 -18.71 -5.97
CA PHE A 144 18.60 -18.40 -5.29
C PHE A 144 19.03 -19.55 -4.38
N ASP A 145 18.11 -20.06 -3.55
CA ASP A 145 18.38 -21.16 -2.63
C ASP A 145 18.71 -22.48 -3.37
N ARG A 146 18.02 -22.77 -4.48
CA ARG A 146 18.37 -23.91 -5.38
C ARG A 146 19.75 -23.78 -5.99
N LYS A 147 20.24 -22.56 -6.23
CA LYS A 147 21.56 -22.30 -6.82
C LYS A 147 22.69 -22.28 -5.79
N TYR A 148 22.38 -21.90 -4.54
CA TYR A 148 23.33 -21.82 -3.44
C TYR A 148 22.85 -22.65 -2.23
N PRO A 149 22.78 -23.99 -2.38
CA PRO A 149 22.22 -24.85 -1.32
C PRO A 149 22.99 -24.75 -0.01
N GLU A 150 24.32 -24.63 -0.04
CA GLU A 150 25.15 -24.45 1.16
C GLU A 150 24.80 -23.18 1.95
N TYR A 151 24.47 -22.09 1.25
CA TYR A 151 23.98 -20.85 1.88
C TYR A 151 22.57 -21.02 2.45
N ALA A 152 21.70 -21.76 1.75
CA ALA A 152 20.31 -21.96 2.13
C ALA A 152 20.11 -22.97 3.27
N LEU A 153 21.05 -23.91 3.47
CA LEU A 153 21.02 -24.91 4.55
C LEU A 153 21.04 -24.30 5.96
N GLU A 154 21.62 -23.11 6.13
CA GLU A 154 21.61 -22.38 7.40
C GLU A 154 20.52 -21.29 7.38
N PRO A 155 19.34 -21.51 8.01
CA PRO A 155 18.23 -20.56 7.97
C PRO A 155 18.56 -19.23 8.65
N ARG A 156 19.64 -19.14 9.45
CA ARG A 156 20.09 -17.88 10.06
C ARG A 156 20.87 -16.98 9.11
N ASN A 157 21.19 -17.44 7.90
CA ASN A 157 21.81 -16.60 6.88
C ASN A 157 20.83 -15.52 6.38
N VAL A 158 21.29 -14.27 6.34
CA VAL A 158 20.39 -13.11 6.23
C VAL A 158 20.24 -12.62 4.79
N ARG A 159 19.00 -12.63 4.28
CA ARG A 159 18.65 -12.10 2.96
C ARG A 159 18.15 -10.66 3.08
N LEU A 160 18.78 -9.76 2.33
CA LEU A 160 18.65 -8.30 2.48
C LEU A 160 17.99 -7.66 1.25
N GLY A 161 17.19 -6.62 1.49
CA GLY A 161 16.74 -5.67 0.46
C GLY A 161 17.36 -4.28 0.69
N LEU A 162 17.84 -3.62 -0.37
CA LEU A 162 18.46 -2.29 -0.30
C LEU A 162 17.54 -1.19 -0.81
N ALA A 163 17.43 -0.07 -0.09
CA ALA A 163 16.72 1.12 -0.54
C ALA A 163 17.58 2.38 -0.39
N SER A 164 17.47 3.31 -1.35
CA SER A 164 18.09 4.63 -1.27
C SER A 164 17.26 5.67 -2.02
N ASP A 165 17.02 6.80 -1.37
CA ASP A 165 16.35 7.97 -1.94
C ASP A 165 16.84 9.25 -1.22
N GLY A 166 16.72 10.40 -1.87
CA GLY A 166 17.27 11.67 -1.43
C GLY A 166 16.24 12.59 -0.78
N PHE A 167 16.46 12.99 0.47
CA PHE A 167 15.59 13.98 1.14
C PHE A 167 16.26 15.34 1.35
N ASN A 168 15.44 16.38 1.48
CA ASN A 168 15.91 17.76 1.71
C ASN A 168 15.68 18.20 3.18
N PRO A 169 16.73 18.26 3.99
CA PRO A 169 16.64 18.56 5.42
C PRO A 169 16.51 20.05 5.77
N PHE A 170 16.54 20.94 4.77
CA PHE A 170 16.24 22.37 4.95
C PHE A 170 14.77 22.70 4.67
N GLY A 171 13.99 21.72 4.20
CA GLY A 171 12.61 21.91 3.73
C GLY A 171 12.52 22.63 2.39
N GLU A 172 11.30 22.81 1.89
CA GLU A 172 11.00 23.39 0.57
C GLU A 172 11.62 24.78 0.33
N LYS A 173 11.94 25.52 1.40
CA LYS A 173 12.51 26.88 1.36
C LYS A 173 13.94 26.96 0.78
N ARG A 174 14.64 25.83 0.60
CA ARG A 174 15.92 25.77 -0.15
C ARG A 174 15.97 24.50 -1.00
N SER A 175 15.52 24.58 -2.25
CA SER A 175 15.37 23.44 -3.18
C SER A 175 16.67 22.77 -3.67
N THR A 176 17.84 23.19 -3.19
CA THR A 176 19.16 22.81 -3.75
C THR A 176 19.99 21.85 -2.89
N TYR A 177 19.47 21.39 -1.74
CA TYR A 177 20.16 20.43 -0.87
C TYR A 177 19.44 19.07 -0.85
N SER A 178 20.20 17.99 -1.05
CA SER A 178 19.72 16.61 -1.04
C SER A 178 20.75 15.72 -0.35
N THR A 179 20.32 15.00 0.69
CA THR A 179 21.11 14.01 1.44
C THR A 179 20.57 12.63 1.11
N TRP A 180 21.44 11.66 0.85
CA TRP A 180 21.05 10.32 0.40
C TRP A 180 21.47 9.24 1.41
N PRO A 181 20.57 8.79 2.30
CA PRO A 181 20.80 7.57 3.06
C PRO A 181 20.73 6.31 2.18
N VAL A 182 21.41 5.26 2.60
CA VAL A 182 21.20 3.88 2.12
C VAL A 182 20.71 3.06 3.30
N ILE A 183 19.61 2.34 3.09
CA ILE A 183 18.85 1.61 4.11
C ILE A 183 18.78 0.14 3.68
N LEU A 184 18.86 -0.79 4.64
CA LEU A 184 18.64 -2.21 4.41
C LEU A 184 17.44 -2.72 5.21
N ALA A 185 16.65 -3.62 4.61
CA ALA A 185 15.64 -4.42 5.29
C ALA A 185 16.10 -5.89 5.34
N ALA A 186 15.84 -6.59 6.46
CA ALA A 186 16.11 -8.02 6.61
C ALA A 186 14.82 -8.83 6.37
N TYR A 187 14.81 -9.66 5.34
CA TYR A 187 13.65 -10.47 4.95
C TYR A 187 13.58 -11.83 5.66
N ASN A 188 14.44 -12.07 6.64
CA ASN A 188 14.35 -13.25 7.50
C ASN A 188 13.19 -13.15 8.50
N LEU A 189 12.81 -11.92 8.84
CA LEU A 189 11.77 -11.55 9.80
C LEU A 189 10.36 -11.71 9.22
N PRO A 190 9.33 -11.96 10.05
CA PRO A 190 7.95 -12.08 9.59
C PRO A 190 7.40 -10.79 8.95
N PRO A 191 6.33 -10.87 8.12
CA PRO A 191 5.73 -9.75 7.41
C PRO A 191 5.35 -8.55 8.29
N TRP A 192 4.97 -8.79 9.55
CA TRP A 192 4.62 -7.73 10.50
C TRP A 192 5.82 -7.05 11.17
N LEU A 193 7.06 -7.47 10.88
CA LEU A 193 8.30 -6.89 11.42
C LEU A 193 9.27 -6.40 10.34
N CYS A 194 9.46 -7.11 9.23
CA CYS A 194 10.56 -6.88 8.28
C CYS A 194 10.68 -5.45 7.73
N MET A 195 9.54 -4.75 7.56
CA MET A 195 9.48 -3.35 7.06
C MET A 195 9.18 -2.31 8.16
N LYS A 196 9.26 -2.68 9.45
CA LYS A 196 9.14 -1.72 10.57
C LYS A 196 10.43 -0.92 10.78
N LYS A 197 10.31 0.31 11.28
CA LYS A 197 11.44 1.25 11.47
C LYS A 197 12.49 0.76 12.47
N GLU A 198 12.14 -0.18 13.34
CA GLU A 198 12.99 -0.83 14.34
C GLU A 198 13.87 -1.96 13.76
N TYR A 199 13.56 -2.43 12.55
CA TYR A 199 14.19 -3.58 11.91
C TYR A 199 14.84 -3.25 10.56
N ILE A 200 14.46 -2.14 9.92
CA ILE A 200 15.26 -1.55 8.83
C ILE A 200 16.46 -0.77 9.40
N MET A 201 17.62 -0.93 8.78
CA MET A 201 18.90 -0.40 9.25
C MET A 201 19.40 0.72 8.34
N LEU A 202 19.90 1.83 8.92
CA LEU A 202 20.58 2.88 8.17
C LEU A 202 22.07 2.51 8.04
N LEU A 203 22.53 2.24 6.82
CA LEU A 203 23.89 1.75 6.55
C LEU A 203 24.86 2.86 6.15
N MET A 204 24.39 3.94 5.52
CA MET A 204 25.20 5.14 5.34
C MET A 204 24.38 6.39 5.11
N ILE A 205 25.00 7.55 5.32
CA ILE A 205 24.49 8.86 4.94
C ILE A 205 25.48 9.48 3.96
N ILE A 206 25.11 9.52 2.67
CA ILE A 206 25.86 10.18 1.61
C ILE A 206 25.58 11.69 1.72
N PRO A 207 26.61 12.53 1.95
CA PRO A 207 26.42 13.94 2.25
C PRO A 207 26.11 14.76 0.99
N GLY A 208 25.37 15.86 1.20
CA GLY A 208 24.93 16.77 0.14
C GLY A 208 26.05 17.69 -0.40
N PRO A 209 25.72 18.81 -1.08
CA PRO A 209 24.36 19.33 -1.31
C PRO A 209 23.64 18.71 -2.51
N LYS A 210 24.36 18.10 -3.47
CA LYS A 210 23.75 17.52 -4.68
C LYS A 210 23.61 16.01 -4.52
N ALA A 211 22.53 15.46 -5.06
CA ALA A 211 22.37 14.01 -5.22
C ALA A 211 23.61 13.37 -5.88
N PRO A 212 23.98 12.12 -5.49
CA PRO A 212 25.13 11.43 -6.07
C PRO A 212 24.86 10.99 -7.52
N GLY A 213 23.61 10.71 -7.89
CA GLY A 213 23.29 10.14 -9.20
C GLY A 213 24.03 8.81 -9.40
N ASN A 214 24.63 8.61 -10.57
CA ASN A 214 25.47 7.43 -10.86
C ASN A 214 26.70 7.30 -9.93
N ASP A 215 27.18 8.41 -9.35
CA ASP A 215 28.35 8.40 -8.46
C ASP A 215 28.05 7.73 -7.09
N ILE A 216 26.81 7.23 -6.89
CA ILE A 216 26.43 6.43 -5.71
C ILE A 216 27.33 5.20 -5.53
N ASP A 217 27.86 4.65 -6.62
CA ASP A 217 28.76 3.49 -6.61
C ASP A 217 30.17 3.79 -6.05
N THR A 218 30.55 5.07 -5.94
CA THR A 218 31.70 5.47 -5.13
C THR A 218 31.42 5.27 -3.65
N TYR A 219 30.19 5.56 -3.21
CA TYR A 219 29.78 5.50 -1.81
C TYR A 219 29.42 4.09 -1.33
N LEU A 220 28.92 3.23 -2.21
CA LEU A 220 28.56 1.84 -1.87
C LEU A 220 29.77 0.93 -1.58
N GLN A 221 31.00 1.33 -1.94
CA GLN A 221 32.20 0.49 -1.78
C GLN A 221 32.39 -0.16 -0.39
N PRO A 222 32.17 0.52 0.76
CA PRO A 222 32.29 -0.10 2.07
C PRO A 222 31.23 -1.19 2.30
N LEU A 223 29.99 -0.95 1.86
CA LEU A 223 28.91 -1.94 1.97
C LEU A 223 29.17 -3.17 1.08
N ILE A 224 29.72 -2.98 -0.11
CA ILE A 224 30.07 -4.09 -1.01
C ILE A 224 31.21 -4.94 -0.43
N ASP A 225 32.22 -4.31 0.18
CA ASP A 225 33.28 -5.06 0.86
C ASP A 225 32.71 -5.86 2.06
N ASP A 226 31.83 -5.27 2.87
CA ASP A 226 31.16 -5.96 3.98
C ASP A 226 30.29 -7.13 3.50
N LEU A 227 29.53 -6.96 2.41
CA LEU A 227 28.70 -8.00 1.80
C LEU A 227 29.53 -9.11 1.13
N LYS A 228 30.66 -8.79 0.51
CA LYS A 228 31.59 -9.79 -0.03
C LYS A 228 32.16 -10.66 1.06
N GLU A 229 32.66 -10.07 2.15
CA GLU A 229 33.23 -10.82 3.27
C GLU A 229 32.15 -11.65 3.98
N LEU A 230 30.93 -11.10 4.16
CA LEU A 230 29.78 -11.87 4.67
C LEU A 230 29.36 -13.02 3.75
N TRP A 231 29.58 -12.92 2.44
CA TRP A 231 29.30 -14.01 1.51
C TRP A 231 30.41 -15.07 1.52
N GLU A 232 31.66 -14.64 1.30
CA GLU A 232 32.82 -15.51 1.07
C GLU A 232 33.38 -16.15 2.35
N VAL A 233 33.28 -15.46 3.49
CA VAL A 233 33.87 -15.89 4.77
C VAL A 233 32.80 -16.01 5.86
N GLY A 234 31.81 -15.12 5.87
CA GLY A 234 30.84 -14.98 6.97
C GLY A 234 31.45 -14.36 8.23
N VAL A 235 30.68 -14.27 9.31
CA VAL A 235 31.15 -13.78 10.62
C VAL A 235 30.65 -14.67 11.77
N PRO A 236 31.51 -15.10 12.72
CA PRO A 236 31.07 -15.84 13.89
C PRO A 236 30.04 -15.05 14.69
N THR A 237 28.88 -15.64 14.96
CA THR A 237 27.72 -14.98 15.58
C THR A 237 27.09 -15.87 16.63
N TYR A 238 26.82 -15.32 17.80
CA TYR A 238 26.08 -16.02 18.86
C TYR A 238 24.57 -15.83 18.69
N ASP A 239 23.84 -16.93 18.67
CA ASP A 239 22.39 -17.01 18.61
C ASP A 239 21.85 -17.13 20.04
N ALA A 240 21.20 -16.08 20.55
CA ALA A 240 20.67 -16.06 21.91
C ALA A 240 19.44 -16.97 22.13
N TYR A 241 18.77 -17.41 21.07
CA TYR A 241 17.62 -18.31 21.13
C TYR A 241 18.08 -19.77 21.16
N LYS A 242 18.92 -20.20 20.21
CA LYS A 242 19.50 -21.55 20.21
C LYS A 242 20.64 -21.74 21.21
N LYS A 243 21.23 -20.64 21.71
CA LYS A 243 22.38 -20.61 22.64
C LYS A 243 23.65 -21.24 22.08
N GLU A 244 23.87 -21.08 20.77
CA GLU A 244 25.03 -21.60 20.05
C GLU A 244 25.67 -20.53 19.17
N THR A 245 26.91 -20.74 18.77
CA THR A 245 27.60 -19.92 17.77
C THR A 245 27.51 -20.54 16.39
N PHE A 246 27.18 -19.74 15.38
CA PHE A 246 27.14 -20.15 13.97
C PHE A 246 27.95 -19.17 13.10
N GLN A 247 28.29 -19.60 11.88
CA GLN A 247 28.90 -18.72 10.89
C GLN A 247 27.80 -17.99 10.14
N LEU A 248 27.67 -16.68 10.39
CA LEU A 248 26.64 -15.85 9.77
C LEU A 248 27.09 -15.36 8.40
N HIS A 249 26.38 -15.78 7.36
CA HIS A 249 26.48 -15.21 6.02
C HIS A 249 25.31 -14.29 5.71
N ALA A 250 25.47 -13.42 4.72
CA ALA A 250 24.39 -12.55 4.23
C ALA A 250 24.45 -12.37 2.71
N SER A 251 23.29 -12.17 2.10
CA SER A 251 23.15 -11.90 0.67
C SER A 251 22.18 -10.76 0.41
N LEU A 252 22.34 -10.08 -0.73
CA LEU A 252 21.46 -9.01 -1.18
C LEU A 252 20.58 -9.54 -2.31
N LEU A 253 19.27 -9.59 -2.10
CA LEU A 253 18.32 -10.07 -3.11
C LEU A 253 18.07 -9.01 -4.18
N TRP A 254 17.69 -7.80 -3.77
CA TRP A 254 17.26 -6.76 -4.69
C TRP A 254 17.35 -5.35 -4.12
N THR A 255 17.13 -4.34 -4.97
CA THR A 255 16.93 -2.95 -4.55
C THR A 255 15.48 -2.48 -4.71
N ILE A 256 14.98 -1.67 -3.78
CA ILE A 256 13.66 -1.02 -3.79
C ILE A 256 13.88 0.49 -3.79
N ASN A 257 13.53 1.18 -4.88
CA ASN A 257 13.70 2.63 -4.98
C ASN A 257 12.72 3.21 -6.01
N ASP A 258 12.55 4.54 -5.99
CA ASP A 258 11.85 5.24 -7.06
C ASP A 258 12.55 5.05 -8.43
N PHE A 259 11.87 5.32 -9.53
CA PHE A 259 12.40 5.04 -10.87
C PHE A 259 13.68 5.85 -11.22
N PRO A 260 13.84 7.12 -10.82
CA PRO A 260 15.13 7.82 -10.82
C PRO A 260 16.27 7.08 -10.07
N ALA A 261 16.06 6.66 -8.82
CA ALA A 261 17.05 5.97 -8.01
C ALA A 261 17.34 4.54 -8.51
N TYR A 262 16.33 3.86 -9.07
CA TYR A 262 16.51 2.63 -9.87
C TYR A 262 17.57 2.86 -10.95
N GLY A 263 17.47 3.94 -11.73
CA GLY A 263 18.45 4.30 -12.77
C GLY A 263 19.84 4.59 -12.18
N ASN A 264 19.91 5.28 -11.04
CA ASN A 264 21.17 5.58 -10.36
C ASN A 264 21.87 4.33 -9.81
N LEU A 265 21.13 3.31 -9.36
CA LEU A 265 21.69 2.07 -8.80
C LEU A 265 21.98 1.03 -9.88
N SER A 266 21.06 0.79 -10.80
CA SER A 266 21.23 -0.17 -11.91
C SER A 266 22.20 0.31 -12.99
N GLY A 267 22.31 1.63 -13.20
CA GLY A 267 22.99 2.22 -14.36
C GLY A 267 22.12 2.33 -15.61
N TRP A 268 20.86 1.85 -15.58
CA TRP A 268 19.95 1.90 -16.72
C TRP A 268 19.43 3.32 -16.99
N CYS A 269 19.28 3.68 -18.27
CA CYS A 269 18.73 4.97 -18.67
C CYS A 269 17.19 4.96 -18.62
N VAL A 270 16.65 5.28 -17.45
CA VAL A 270 15.20 5.45 -17.15
C VAL A 270 14.50 6.63 -17.88
N TYR A 271 15.08 7.13 -18.98
CA TYR A 271 14.55 8.20 -19.82
C TYR A 271 14.89 7.96 -21.30
N GLY A 272 14.17 8.61 -22.21
CA GLY A 272 14.44 8.54 -23.66
C GLY A 272 13.51 7.57 -24.37
N LYS A 273 14.00 6.82 -25.36
CA LYS A 273 13.21 5.83 -26.11
C LYS A 273 13.15 4.46 -25.42
N ASN A 274 14.24 4.07 -24.77
CA ASN A 274 14.45 2.73 -24.22
C ASN A 274 14.37 2.78 -22.69
N ALA A 275 13.44 3.56 -22.13
CA ALA A 275 13.43 3.81 -20.68
C ALA A 275 13.04 2.57 -19.86
N CYS A 276 12.33 1.60 -20.46
CA CYS A 276 11.90 0.40 -19.76
C CYS A 276 13.08 -0.60 -19.60
N PRO A 277 13.45 -0.99 -18.37
CA PRO A 277 14.54 -1.94 -18.15
C PRO A 277 14.15 -3.38 -18.53
N TYR A 278 12.85 -3.72 -18.46
CA TYR A 278 12.32 -5.03 -18.84
C TYR A 278 12.29 -5.20 -20.37
N CYS A 279 11.76 -4.22 -21.11
CA CYS A 279 11.78 -4.26 -22.58
C CYS A 279 13.15 -3.90 -23.18
N ASN A 280 14.04 -3.27 -22.43
CA ASN A 280 15.40 -2.90 -22.84
C ASN A 280 15.40 -2.20 -24.23
N LYS A 281 16.23 -2.65 -25.17
CA LYS A 281 16.33 -2.17 -26.57
C LYS A 281 15.04 -2.34 -27.39
N ASP A 282 14.17 -3.26 -26.99
CA ASP A 282 12.94 -3.64 -27.70
C ASP A 282 11.71 -2.86 -27.19
N THR A 283 11.91 -1.91 -26.26
CA THR A 283 10.89 -0.96 -25.79
C THR A 283 10.23 -0.23 -26.97
N TRP A 284 8.94 -0.45 -27.20
CA TRP A 284 8.22 0.32 -28.21
C TRP A 284 7.91 1.73 -27.71
N SER A 285 8.40 2.74 -28.43
CA SER A 285 8.17 4.13 -28.08
C SER A 285 8.21 5.06 -29.29
N LYS A 286 7.39 6.12 -29.24
CA LYS A 286 7.21 7.07 -30.34
C LYS A 286 7.38 8.49 -29.84
N ARG A 287 8.26 9.25 -30.50
CA ARG A 287 8.43 10.69 -30.25
C ARG A 287 7.64 11.47 -31.30
N TYR A 288 6.79 12.40 -30.87
CA TYR A 288 6.02 13.23 -31.78
C TYR A 288 6.64 14.63 -31.85
N ASN A 289 6.90 15.11 -33.08
CA ASN A 289 7.67 16.34 -33.33
C ASN A 289 7.11 17.55 -32.56
N ASN A 290 5.79 17.72 -32.54
CA ASN A 290 5.12 18.88 -31.93
C ASN A 290 5.05 18.83 -30.39
N SER A 291 5.27 17.67 -29.78
CA SER A 291 5.23 17.53 -28.30
C SER A 291 6.61 17.52 -27.64
N GLY A 292 7.66 17.19 -28.42
CA GLY A 292 9.02 16.96 -27.93
C GLY A 292 9.18 15.73 -27.03
N LYS A 293 8.08 15.06 -26.64
CA LYS A 293 8.01 13.97 -25.66
C LYS A 293 7.99 12.59 -26.33
N VAL A 294 8.43 11.59 -25.58
CA VAL A 294 8.33 10.17 -25.92
C VAL A 294 7.10 9.58 -25.22
N PHE A 295 6.32 8.80 -25.95
CA PHE A 295 5.19 8.01 -25.44
C PHE A 295 5.42 6.52 -25.72
N TYR A 296 4.83 5.66 -24.89
CA TYR A 296 5.10 4.22 -24.83
C TYR A 296 3.81 3.46 -25.13
N LEU A 297 3.55 3.30 -26.43
CA LEU A 297 2.41 2.54 -26.96
C LEU A 297 2.85 1.11 -27.29
N GLY A 298 1.92 0.26 -27.72
CA GLY A 298 2.22 -1.11 -28.14
C GLY A 298 1.91 -2.16 -27.10
N GLY A 299 0.89 -1.97 -26.25
CA GLY A 299 0.34 -3.05 -25.43
C GLY A 299 0.08 -4.33 -26.25
N ARG A 300 -0.23 -4.18 -27.54
CA ARG A 300 -0.43 -5.28 -28.49
C ARG A 300 0.75 -6.27 -28.59
N MET A 301 1.98 -5.84 -28.30
CA MET A 301 3.17 -6.70 -28.34
C MET A 301 3.16 -7.78 -27.25
N PHE A 302 2.42 -7.56 -26.16
CA PHE A 302 2.32 -8.48 -25.02
C PHE A 302 1.12 -9.44 -25.10
N LEU A 303 0.28 -9.32 -26.13
CA LEU A 303 -0.84 -10.24 -26.38
C LEU A 303 -0.34 -11.57 -26.96
N ASP A 304 -1.13 -12.63 -26.83
CA ASP A 304 -0.91 -13.88 -27.57
C ASP A 304 -0.87 -13.64 -29.10
N ILE A 305 -0.11 -14.44 -29.85
CA ILE A 305 0.28 -14.14 -31.25
C ILE A 305 -0.90 -14.19 -32.25
N ASP A 306 -1.93 -14.95 -31.90
CA ASP A 306 -3.20 -15.11 -32.60
C ASP A 306 -4.28 -14.11 -32.15
N HIS A 307 -4.02 -13.30 -31.11
CA HIS A 307 -5.03 -12.40 -30.56
C HIS A 307 -5.46 -11.30 -31.55
N LYS A 308 -6.78 -11.19 -31.80
CA LYS A 308 -7.40 -10.32 -32.81
C LYS A 308 -6.87 -8.88 -32.88
N TYR A 309 -6.59 -8.25 -31.74
CA TYR A 309 -6.06 -6.86 -31.70
C TYR A 309 -4.70 -6.69 -32.39
N ARG A 310 -3.84 -7.73 -32.46
CA ARG A 310 -2.58 -7.68 -33.23
C ARG A 310 -2.81 -7.38 -34.72
N TYR A 311 -3.99 -7.71 -35.24
CA TYR A 311 -4.39 -7.53 -36.64
C TYR A 311 -5.35 -6.33 -36.85
N ASP A 312 -5.82 -5.69 -35.77
CA ASP A 312 -6.68 -4.51 -35.77
C ASP A 312 -5.85 -3.26 -36.10
N GLU A 313 -5.65 -2.97 -37.39
CA GLU A 313 -4.94 -1.77 -37.83
C GLU A 313 -5.75 -0.49 -37.52
N LYS A 314 -7.06 -0.53 -37.80
CA LYS A 314 -7.95 0.64 -37.83
C LYS A 314 -8.15 1.29 -36.47
N SER A 315 -8.18 0.50 -35.39
CA SER A 315 -8.41 1.04 -34.05
C SER A 315 -7.14 1.49 -33.32
N PHE A 316 -5.97 1.25 -33.89
CA PHE A 316 -4.67 1.53 -33.25
C PHE A 316 -3.85 2.52 -34.11
N ASP A 317 -2.63 2.16 -34.51
CA ASP A 317 -1.69 3.06 -35.18
C ASP A 317 -1.55 2.79 -36.70
N ASN A 318 -2.56 2.14 -37.31
CA ASN A 318 -2.56 1.66 -38.70
C ASN A 318 -1.42 0.69 -39.02
N THR A 319 -1.08 -0.19 -38.05
CA THR A 319 -0.10 -1.27 -38.23
C THR A 319 -0.61 -2.60 -37.70
N LYS A 320 -0.04 -3.71 -38.17
CA LYS A 320 -0.18 -5.04 -37.57
C LYS A 320 1.03 -5.32 -36.66
N GLU A 321 0.80 -5.99 -35.54
CA GLU A 321 1.84 -6.29 -34.54
C GLU A 321 2.23 -7.77 -34.54
N PHE A 322 3.35 -8.08 -35.19
CA PHE A 322 3.89 -9.44 -35.32
C PHE A 322 5.05 -9.73 -34.34
N ARG A 323 5.54 -8.75 -33.58
CA ARG A 323 6.68 -8.94 -32.69
C ARG A 323 6.29 -9.77 -31.45
N PRO A 324 7.17 -10.66 -30.95
CA PRO A 324 6.98 -11.32 -29.67
C PRO A 324 7.08 -10.31 -28.52
N ALA A 325 6.57 -10.68 -27.35
CA ALA A 325 6.78 -9.92 -26.13
C ALA A 325 8.28 -9.85 -25.78
N PRO A 326 8.83 -8.70 -25.35
CA PRO A 326 10.23 -8.59 -24.95
C PRO A 326 10.55 -9.47 -23.73
N ILE A 327 11.66 -10.20 -23.79
CA ILE A 327 12.16 -11.01 -22.66
C ILE A 327 13.09 -10.14 -21.80
N PRO A 328 12.85 -10.00 -20.49
CA PRO A 328 13.73 -9.25 -19.60
C PRO A 328 15.14 -9.87 -19.52
N PRO A 329 16.22 -9.08 -19.63
CA PRO A 329 17.57 -9.63 -19.69
C PRO A 329 17.99 -10.24 -18.34
N SER A 330 18.58 -11.43 -18.39
CA SER A 330 19.29 -12.04 -17.27
C SER A 330 20.49 -11.19 -16.81
N GLY A 331 20.98 -11.39 -15.59
CA GLY A 331 22.16 -10.65 -15.13
C GLY A 331 23.42 -10.94 -15.95
N SER A 332 23.54 -12.13 -16.53
CA SER A 332 24.64 -12.49 -17.45
C SER A 332 24.55 -11.74 -18.78
N GLU A 333 23.35 -11.59 -19.35
CA GLU A 333 23.14 -10.78 -20.56
C GLU A 333 23.36 -9.28 -20.30
N VAL A 334 23.01 -8.78 -19.10
CA VAL A 334 23.36 -7.41 -18.69
C VAL A 334 24.87 -7.20 -18.67
N LEU A 335 25.63 -8.11 -18.06
CA LEU A 335 27.10 -8.05 -18.10
C LEU A 335 27.65 -8.11 -19.53
N GLN A 336 27.06 -8.92 -20.42
CA GLN A 336 27.44 -8.98 -21.82
C GLN A 336 27.17 -7.65 -22.55
N GLN A 337 26.06 -6.95 -22.24
CA GLN A 337 25.76 -5.61 -22.78
C GLN A 337 26.76 -4.55 -22.30
N LEU A 338 27.31 -4.70 -21.09
CA LEU A 338 28.24 -3.75 -20.47
C LEU A 338 29.71 -3.95 -20.90
N LYS A 339 30.10 -5.19 -21.26
CA LYS A 339 31.51 -5.64 -21.47
C LYS A 339 32.40 -4.74 -22.34
N ASN A 340 31.82 -4.03 -23.30
CA ASN A 340 32.56 -3.17 -24.26
C ASN A 340 32.29 -1.66 -24.06
N ILE A 341 31.71 -1.26 -22.92
CA ILE A 341 31.38 0.14 -22.63
C ILE A 341 32.34 0.69 -21.57
N VAL A 342 33.06 1.76 -21.90
CA VAL A 342 33.92 2.47 -20.95
C VAL A 342 33.09 3.51 -20.20
N PHE A 343 33.08 3.42 -18.87
CA PHE A 343 32.39 4.35 -17.98
C PHE A 343 33.38 5.09 -17.09
N ALA A 344 33.26 6.42 -17.03
CA ALA A 344 34.01 7.24 -16.08
C ALA A 344 33.09 7.70 -14.94
N LEU A 345 33.54 7.54 -13.70
CA LEU A 345 32.82 8.01 -12.49
C LEU A 345 33.35 9.39 -12.05
N GLY A 346 32.46 10.21 -11.51
CA GLY A 346 32.77 11.54 -10.99
C GLY A 346 32.26 12.70 -11.84
N LYS A 347 32.12 13.85 -11.19
CA LYS A 347 31.44 15.03 -11.76
C LYS A 347 32.21 15.77 -12.85
N THR A 348 33.50 15.50 -13.01
CA THR A 348 34.42 16.17 -13.95
C THR A 348 34.73 15.35 -15.21
N THR A 349 34.31 14.09 -15.30
CA THR A 349 34.68 13.14 -16.37
C THR A 349 33.52 12.86 -17.34
N LYS A 350 32.58 13.80 -17.48
CA LYS A 350 31.33 13.60 -18.23
C LYS A 350 31.48 13.51 -19.75
N ASP A 351 32.60 13.96 -20.29
CA ASP A 351 32.78 14.17 -21.73
C ASP A 351 33.47 12.99 -22.46
N GLU A 352 33.89 11.94 -21.74
CA GLU A 352 34.67 10.80 -22.29
C GLU A 352 33.89 9.48 -22.41
N ILE A 353 32.55 9.53 -22.55
CA ILE A 353 31.75 8.33 -22.83
C ILE A 353 31.79 8.00 -24.33
N SER A 354 32.78 7.22 -24.73
CA SER A 354 32.87 6.64 -26.07
C SER A 354 32.11 5.30 -26.17
N GLY A 355 31.60 4.96 -27.36
CA GLY A 355 30.99 3.65 -27.64
C GLY A 355 29.54 3.40 -27.17
N VAL A 356 28.95 4.26 -26.33
CA VAL A 356 27.56 4.06 -25.87
C VAL A 356 26.53 4.24 -26.99
N VAL A 357 25.69 3.23 -27.19
CA VAL A 357 24.42 3.36 -27.91
C VAL A 357 23.55 4.38 -27.16
N LYS A 358 23.42 5.60 -27.71
CA LYS A 358 22.71 6.72 -27.08
C LYS A 358 21.38 6.27 -26.48
N ASN A 359 21.20 6.54 -25.18
CA ASN A 359 20.01 6.23 -24.36
C ASN A 359 19.84 4.76 -23.92
N THR A 360 20.91 4.07 -23.48
CA THR A 360 20.83 2.71 -22.90
C THR A 360 21.49 2.63 -21.51
N TRP A 361 22.78 2.30 -21.41
CA TRP A 361 23.52 2.22 -20.15
C TRP A 361 24.28 3.51 -19.84
N LYS A 362 24.40 3.87 -18.55
CA LYS A 362 25.11 5.07 -18.07
C LYS A 362 26.29 4.78 -17.13
N LYS A 363 26.34 3.57 -16.57
CA LYS A 363 27.45 3.00 -15.79
C LYS A 363 27.26 1.48 -15.72
N GLU A 364 28.32 0.76 -15.39
CA GLU A 364 28.24 -0.57 -14.80
C GLU A 364 27.88 -0.41 -13.31
N SER A 365 26.94 -1.21 -12.81
CA SER A 365 26.55 -1.16 -11.39
C SER A 365 27.53 -1.95 -10.54
N ARG A 366 28.12 -1.31 -9.53
CA ARG A 366 28.97 -1.94 -8.51
C ARG A 366 28.26 -3.03 -7.70
N LEU A 367 26.94 -3.20 -7.82
CA LEU A 367 26.26 -4.39 -7.29
C LEU A 367 26.73 -5.69 -8.00
N PHE A 368 27.16 -5.62 -9.26
CA PHE A 368 27.77 -6.75 -9.98
C PHE A 368 29.16 -7.14 -9.46
N ASP A 369 29.79 -6.34 -8.59
CA ASP A 369 30.99 -6.76 -7.88
C ASP A 369 30.69 -7.96 -6.95
N LEU A 370 29.43 -8.15 -6.51
CA LEU A 370 29.00 -9.26 -5.65
C LEU A 370 28.88 -10.57 -6.48
N PRO A 371 29.52 -11.69 -6.08
CA PRO A 371 29.60 -12.90 -6.90
C PRO A 371 28.25 -13.46 -7.40
N TYR A 372 27.21 -13.33 -6.58
CA TYR A 372 25.88 -13.87 -6.81
C TYR A 372 24.90 -12.91 -7.53
N TRP A 373 25.22 -11.61 -7.65
CA TRP A 373 24.23 -10.60 -8.08
C TRP A 373 23.69 -10.81 -9.50
N LYS A 374 24.53 -11.31 -10.40
CA LYS A 374 24.16 -11.67 -11.77
C LYS A 374 23.11 -12.80 -11.85
N ASP A 375 22.98 -13.58 -10.78
CA ASP A 375 22.16 -14.78 -10.70
C ASP A 375 20.80 -14.55 -10.04
N ASN A 376 20.60 -13.39 -9.39
CA ASN A 376 19.31 -12.96 -8.89
C ASN A 376 18.35 -12.73 -10.06
N LEU A 377 17.20 -13.42 -10.07
CA LEU A 377 16.14 -13.23 -11.08
C LEU A 377 15.64 -11.78 -11.09
N LEU A 378 15.34 -11.25 -9.91
CA LEU A 378 14.90 -9.86 -9.71
C LEU A 378 15.98 -9.07 -8.97
N ARG A 379 16.66 -8.17 -9.68
CA ARG A 379 17.77 -7.35 -9.15
C ARG A 379 17.31 -5.98 -8.66
N HIS A 380 16.36 -5.37 -9.37
CA HIS A 380 15.84 -4.04 -9.08
C HIS A 380 14.33 -4.05 -9.29
N ASN A 381 13.57 -3.66 -8.26
CA ASN A 381 12.12 -3.67 -8.28
C ASN A 381 11.54 -2.41 -8.94
N LEU A 382 10.40 -2.55 -9.60
CA LEU A 382 9.54 -1.44 -9.99
C LEU A 382 8.72 -0.98 -8.77
N ASP A 383 8.93 0.26 -8.33
CA ASP A 383 8.17 0.78 -7.20
C ASP A 383 6.72 1.09 -7.60
N VAL A 384 5.85 0.13 -7.32
CA VAL A 384 4.40 0.19 -7.52
C VAL A 384 3.79 1.44 -6.86
N MET A 385 4.28 1.87 -5.68
CA MET A 385 3.75 3.07 -5.01
C MET A 385 3.93 4.32 -5.89
N HIS A 386 5.13 4.50 -6.43
CA HIS A 386 5.42 5.64 -7.31
C HIS A 386 4.75 5.49 -8.68
N ILE A 387 4.64 4.27 -9.22
CA ILE A 387 3.95 4.00 -10.49
C ILE A 387 2.45 4.30 -10.35
N GLU A 388 1.78 3.70 -9.38
CA GLU A 388 0.36 3.90 -9.04
C GLU A 388 0.07 5.38 -8.79
N LYS A 389 0.91 6.07 -8.01
CA LYS A 389 0.80 7.52 -7.82
C LYS A 389 0.86 8.30 -9.13
N ASN A 390 1.82 7.98 -10.01
CA ASN A 390 1.95 8.67 -11.30
C ASN A 390 0.79 8.37 -12.25
N VAL A 391 0.25 7.16 -12.23
CA VAL A 391 -0.97 6.77 -12.97
C VAL A 391 -2.18 7.54 -12.44
N CYS A 392 -2.40 7.53 -11.13
CA CYS A 392 -3.44 8.30 -10.44
C CYS A 392 -3.38 9.79 -10.77
N ASP A 393 -2.19 10.41 -10.65
CA ASP A 393 -1.95 11.79 -11.03
C ASP A 393 -2.27 12.03 -12.52
N ASN A 394 -1.90 11.12 -13.43
CA ASN A 394 -2.22 11.27 -14.85
C ASN A 394 -3.73 11.18 -15.12
N ILE A 395 -4.47 10.27 -14.47
CA ILE A 395 -5.94 10.16 -14.56
C ILE A 395 -6.57 11.47 -14.07
N ILE A 396 -6.29 11.87 -12.84
CA ILE A 396 -6.84 13.07 -12.19
C ILE A 396 -6.56 14.34 -13.00
N ASN A 397 -5.31 14.54 -13.45
CA ASN A 397 -4.95 15.74 -14.21
C ASN A 397 -5.62 15.79 -15.60
N THR A 398 -5.95 14.63 -16.18
CA THR A 398 -6.69 14.51 -17.45
C THR A 398 -8.18 14.77 -17.22
N LEU A 399 -8.81 14.08 -16.25
CA LEU A 399 -10.23 14.26 -15.88
C LEU A 399 -10.56 15.72 -15.54
N LEU A 400 -9.75 16.37 -14.72
CA LEU A 400 -9.99 17.75 -14.28
C LEU A 400 -9.49 18.81 -15.28
N ASN A 401 -8.85 18.42 -16.39
CA ASN A 401 -8.16 19.31 -17.34
C ASN A 401 -7.23 20.32 -16.64
N VAL A 402 -6.31 19.84 -15.79
CA VAL A 402 -5.44 20.74 -15.01
C VAL A 402 -4.42 21.39 -15.96
N PRO A 403 -4.41 22.74 -16.11
CA PRO A 403 -3.55 23.41 -17.08
C PRO A 403 -2.06 23.08 -16.88
N LYS A 404 -1.34 22.85 -17.98
CA LYS A 404 0.08 22.44 -18.05
C LYS A 404 0.41 21.07 -17.41
N LYS A 405 -0.49 20.45 -16.63
CA LYS A 405 -0.33 19.08 -16.09
C LYS A 405 -1.00 18.02 -16.96
N SER A 406 -2.21 18.29 -17.46
CA SER A 406 -2.88 17.42 -18.44
C SER A 406 -2.01 17.24 -19.68
N LYS A 407 -1.94 16.01 -20.21
CA LYS A 407 -0.98 15.64 -21.26
C LYS A 407 -1.53 15.81 -22.67
N ASP A 408 -2.85 15.83 -22.81
CA ASP A 408 -3.64 15.93 -24.04
C ASP A 408 -3.54 17.27 -24.79
N ASN A 409 -4.11 17.35 -25.98
CA ASN A 409 -4.12 18.55 -26.83
C ASN A 409 -5.37 19.42 -26.62
N LEU A 410 -5.33 20.69 -27.06
CA LEU A 410 -6.40 21.67 -26.85
C LEU A 410 -7.77 21.28 -27.45
N LYS A 411 -7.82 20.46 -28.50
CA LYS A 411 -9.09 19.99 -29.08
C LYS A 411 -9.69 18.87 -28.23
N ALA A 412 -8.88 17.87 -27.86
CA ALA A 412 -9.27 16.81 -26.93
C ALA A 412 -9.82 17.40 -25.62
N ARG A 413 -9.14 18.40 -25.03
CA ARG A 413 -9.59 19.07 -23.80
C ARG A 413 -11.01 19.62 -23.85
N ARG A 414 -11.39 20.24 -24.98
CA ARG A 414 -12.74 20.80 -25.16
C ARG A 414 -13.80 19.71 -25.26
N THR A 415 -13.52 18.66 -26.03
CA THR A 415 -14.39 17.47 -26.12
C THR A 415 -14.54 16.78 -24.75
N LEU A 416 -13.46 16.69 -23.95
CA LEU A 416 -13.54 16.16 -22.58
C LEU A 416 -14.30 17.07 -21.62
N GLU A 417 -14.32 18.38 -21.85
CA GLU A 417 -15.11 19.36 -21.09
C GLU A 417 -16.61 19.29 -21.36
N GLU A 418 -17.00 18.86 -22.56
CA GLU A 418 -18.40 18.67 -22.97
C GLU A 418 -18.96 17.30 -22.51
N ILE A 419 -18.09 16.30 -22.27
CA ILE A 419 -18.50 14.91 -22.01
C ILE A 419 -18.36 14.49 -20.53
N TRP A 420 -17.49 15.12 -19.72
CA TRP A 420 -17.20 14.66 -18.35
C TRP A 420 -17.72 15.61 -17.26
N ALA A 421 -18.50 15.07 -16.32
CA ALA A 421 -19.13 15.80 -15.23
C ALA A 421 -18.15 16.05 -14.06
N LYS A 422 -17.20 16.97 -14.25
CA LYS A 422 -16.12 17.29 -13.30
C LYS A 422 -16.59 17.67 -11.89
N ASP A 423 -17.79 18.22 -11.75
CA ASP A 423 -18.37 18.56 -10.44
C ASP A 423 -18.68 17.31 -9.62
N ARG A 424 -19.41 16.35 -10.21
CA ARG A 424 -19.75 15.07 -9.54
C ARG A 424 -18.51 14.33 -9.06
N PHE A 425 -17.46 14.28 -9.89
CA PHE A 425 -16.17 13.71 -9.52
C PHE A 425 -15.59 14.37 -8.26
N CYS A 426 -15.60 15.70 -8.18
CA CYS A 426 -15.14 16.42 -6.99
C CYS A 426 -16.07 16.25 -5.79
N GLU A 427 -17.39 16.21 -5.98
CA GLU A 427 -18.39 16.03 -4.92
C GLU A 427 -18.26 14.67 -4.21
N VAL A 428 -17.97 13.59 -4.96
CA VAL A 428 -17.66 12.27 -4.36
C VAL A 428 -16.42 12.37 -3.46
N LEU A 429 -15.35 13.00 -3.93
CA LEU A 429 -14.10 13.15 -3.17
C LEU A 429 -14.20 14.13 -1.99
N GLU A 430 -15.09 15.12 -2.05
CA GLU A 430 -15.31 16.10 -0.98
C GLU A 430 -16.16 15.52 0.17
N ASN A 431 -17.13 14.66 -0.15
CA ASN A 431 -18.09 14.14 0.83
C ASN A 431 -17.72 12.79 1.45
N VAL A 432 -16.77 12.04 0.87
CA VAL A 432 -16.41 10.72 1.40
C VAL A 432 -15.76 10.79 2.79
N LYS A 433 -16.15 9.85 3.66
CA LYS A 433 -15.60 9.67 5.01
C LYS A 433 -15.06 8.25 5.18
N PHE A 434 -13.84 8.15 5.68
CA PHE A 434 -13.15 6.88 5.97
C PHE A 434 -13.11 6.55 7.47
N PRO A 435 -12.80 5.30 7.85
CA PRO A 435 -12.47 4.96 9.22
C PRO A 435 -11.23 5.69 9.73
N ASP A 436 -11.20 5.93 11.04
CA ASP A 436 -10.03 6.46 11.74
C ASP A 436 -8.74 5.64 11.44
N GLY A 437 -7.71 6.32 10.95
CA GLY A 437 -6.40 5.72 10.61
C GLY A 437 -6.28 5.08 9.22
N HIS A 438 -7.36 5.01 8.43
CA HIS A 438 -7.32 4.44 7.08
C HIS A 438 -6.68 5.41 6.07
N ALA A 439 -7.33 6.54 5.75
CA ALA A 439 -6.86 7.55 4.79
C ALA A 439 -6.62 8.91 5.46
N SER A 440 -5.98 9.85 4.73
CA SER A 440 -6.01 11.27 5.13
C SER A 440 -7.38 11.89 4.83
N ASN A 441 -7.61 13.13 5.27
CA ASN A 441 -8.86 13.83 4.96
C ASN A 441 -8.82 14.38 3.52
N ILE A 442 -9.17 13.53 2.56
CA ILE A 442 -9.19 13.83 1.12
C ILE A 442 -10.06 15.04 0.77
N SER A 443 -11.09 15.36 1.55
CA SER A 443 -11.91 16.56 1.34
C SER A 443 -11.08 17.86 1.36
N ARG A 444 -9.98 17.91 2.15
CA ARG A 444 -9.06 19.06 2.21
C ARG A 444 -8.19 19.20 0.97
N CYS A 445 -8.09 18.16 0.16
CA CYS A 445 -7.37 18.19 -1.11
C CYS A 445 -8.22 18.77 -2.24
N VAL A 446 -9.55 18.81 -2.09
CA VAL A 446 -10.49 19.36 -3.08
C VAL A 446 -10.59 20.89 -2.94
N MET A 447 -10.29 21.62 -4.01
CA MET A 447 -10.47 23.08 -4.05
C MET A 447 -10.80 23.57 -5.46
N LYS A 448 -12.00 24.13 -5.66
CA LYS A 448 -12.44 24.77 -6.93
C LYS A 448 -12.11 23.92 -8.19
N ARG A 449 -12.62 22.68 -8.23
CA ARG A 449 -12.38 21.68 -9.30
C ARG A 449 -10.90 21.29 -9.51
N LYS A 450 -10.06 21.37 -8.47
CA LYS A 450 -8.65 20.94 -8.50
C LYS A 450 -8.32 20.11 -7.26
N LEU A 451 -7.39 19.17 -7.42
CA LEU A 451 -6.82 18.41 -6.31
C LEU A 451 -5.41 18.93 -5.96
N HIS A 452 -5.16 19.15 -4.68
CA HIS A 452 -3.93 19.73 -4.12
C HIS A 452 -3.45 18.93 -2.89
N GLY A 453 -2.14 18.79 -2.71
CA GLY A 453 -1.55 18.19 -1.51
C GLY A 453 -1.71 16.67 -1.34
N LEU A 454 -2.22 15.95 -2.34
CA LEU A 454 -2.30 14.48 -2.33
C LEU A 454 -0.91 13.86 -2.17
N LYS A 455 -0.78 12.96 -1.18
CA LYS A 455 0.42 12.14 -0.96
C LYS A 455 0.30 10.81 -1.70
N SER A 456 1.41 10.08 -1.81
CA SER A 456 1.45 8.74 -2.42
C SER A 456 0.40 7.78 -1.82
N HIS A 457 0.09 7.91 -0.52
CA HIS A 457 -0.95 7.10 0.14
C HIS A 457 -2.37 7.52 -0.22
N ASP A 458 -2.60 8.80 -0.45
CA ASP A 458 -3.92 9.29 -0.85
C ASP A 458 -4.22 8.86 -2.30
N CYS A 459 -3.20 8.86 -3.17
CA CYS A 459 -3.31 8.32 -4.53
C CYS A 459 -3.61 6.81 -4.55
N HIS A 460 -3.05 6.01 -3.63
CA HIS A 460 -3.35 4.59 -3.47
C HIS A 460 -4.82 4.35 -3.06
N VAL A 461 -5.30 5.07 -2.04
CA VAL A 461 -6.72 5.03 -1.63
C VAL A 461 -7.65 5.51 -2.76
N LEU A 462 -7.22 6.51 -3.53
CA LEU A 462 -7.93 6.98 -4.71
C LEU A 462 -8.01 5.88 -5.78
N MET A 463 -6.89 5.27 -6.17
CA MET A 463 -6.86 4.22 -7.19
C MET A 463 -7.70 3.00 -6.80
N GLN A 464 -7.55 2.49 -5.58
CA GLN A 464 -8.17 1.21 -5.20
C GLN A 464 -9.66 1.30 -4.86
N LEU A 465 -10.14 2.46 -4.40
CA LEU A 465 -11.50 2.62 -3.87
C LEU A 465 -12.28 3.75 -4.55
N LEU A 466 -11.76 4.98 -4.55
CA LEU A 466 -12.57 6.17 -4.89
C LEU A 466 -12.67 6.50 -6.37
N LEU A 467 -11.60 6.29 -7.15
CA LEU A 467 -11.61 6.58 -8.59
C LEU A 467 -12.65 5.72 -9.30
N PRO A 468 -12.81 4.41 -9.04
CA PRO A 468 -13.89 3.62 -9.61
C PRO A 468 -15.28 4.25 -9.41
N MET A 469 -15.61 4.61 -8.16
CA MET A 469 -16.89 5.23 -7.79
C MET A 469 -17.07 6.63 -8.38
N ALA A 470 -16.02 7.45 -8.39
CA ALA A 470 -16.08 8.82 -8.88
C ALA A 470 -16.13 8.88 -10.42
N MET A 471 -15.45 7.98 -11.13
CA MET A 471 -15.46 7.91 -12.59
C MET A 471 -16.78 7.37 -13.13
N ARG A 472 -17.37 6.36 -12.46
CA ARG A 472 -18.70 5.80 -12.74
C ARG A 472 -19.78 6.85 -13.04
N GLU A 473 -19.84 7.93 -12.26
CA GLU A 473 -20.88 8.97 -12.37
C GLU A 473 -20.47 10.18 -13.25
N SER A 474 -19.19 10.22 -13.67
CA SER A 474 -18.54 11.43 -14.19
C SER A 474 -17.89 11.27 -15.57
N VAL A 475 -17.76 10.04 -16.06
CA VAL A 475 -17.02 9.67 -17.29
C VAL A 475 -17.92 8.80 -18.17
N ASN A 476 -17.75 8.84 -19.49
CA ASN A 476 -18.47 7.95 -20.41
C ASN A 476 -18.22 6.47 -20.06
N GLU A 477 -19.28 5.65 -20.08
CA GLU A 477 -19.30 4.23 -19.70
C GLU A 477 -18.13 3.41 -20.26
N LYS A 478 -17.76 3.59 -21.55
CA LYS A 478 -16.64 2.87 -22.18
C LYS A 478 -15.27 3.24 -21.60
N VAL A 479 -15.07 4.52 -21.27
CA VAL A 479 -13.81 5.00 -20.68
C VAL A 479 -13.76 4.73 -19.18
N ALA A 480 -14.91 4.84 -18.49
CA ALA A 480 -15.05 4.51 -17.08
C ALA A 480 -14.72 3.03 -16.84
N SER A 481 -15.33 2.11 -17.60
CA SER A 481 -15.08 0.66 -17.52
C SER A 481 -13.58 0.32 -17.63
N VAL A 482 -12.89 0.82 -18.66
CA VAL A 482 -11.45 0.54 -18.86
C VAL A 482 -10.57 1.14 -17.75
N LEU A 483 -10.92 2.32 -17.21
CA LEU A 483 -10.19 2.91 -16.08
C LEU A 483 -10.50 2.22 -14.75
N ILE A 484 -11.70 1.64 -14.59
CA ILE A 484 -12.08 0.79 -13.46
C ILE A 484 -11.29 -0.52 -13.50
N GLU A 485 -11.16 -1.18 -14.66
CA GLU A 485 -10.29 -2.36 -14.81
C GLU A 485 -8.84 -2.09 -14.38
N LEU A 486 -8.30 -0.91 -14.71
CA LEU A 486 -6.97 -0.50 -14.27
C LEU A 486 -6.90 -0.29 -12.74
N CYS A 487 -7.97 0.20 -12.12
CA CYS A 487 -8.07 0.35 -10.67
C CYS A 487 -8.16 -1.02 -9.98
N ASP A 488 -8.99 -1.93 -10.48
CA ASP A 488 -9.08 -3.33 -10.05
C ASP A 488 -7.71 -4.02 -10.11
N PHE A 489 -6.94 -3.77 -11.18
CA PHE A 489 -5.60 -4.31 -11.33
C PHE A 489 -4.68 -3.91 -10.17
N PHE A 490 -4.63 -2.62 -9.81
CA PHE A 490 -3.83 -2.16 -8.66
C PHE A 490 -4.40 -2.64 -7.32
N ARG A 491 -5.71 -2.81 -7.20
CA ARG A 491 -6.36 -3.38 -6.00
C ARG A 491 -5.96 -4.85 -5.79
N ALA A 492 -6.00 -5.66 -6.84
CA ALA A 492 -5.60 -7.07 -6.80
C ALA A 492 -4.07 -7.24 -6.60
N LEU A 493 -3.26 -6.49 -7.34
CA LEU A 493 -1.79 -6.55 -7.28
C LEU A 493 -1.24 -6.22 -5.89
N CYS A 494 -1.84 -5.26 -5.20
CA CYS A 494 -1.41 -4.79 -3.87
C CYS A 494 -2.04 -5.57 -2.70
N ALA A 495 -2.68 -6.72 -2.95
CA ALA A 495 -3.14 -7.60 -1.89
C ALA A 495 -1.95 -8.11 -1.04
N LYS A 496 -2.22 -8.41 0.24
CA LYS A 496 -1.21 -8.89 1.21
C LYS A 496 -0.82 -10.35 0.98
N THR A 497 -1.74 -11.13 0.39
CA THR A 497 -1.57 -12.50 -0.07
C THR A 497 -1.86 -12.50 -1.58
N LEU A 498 -1.03 -13.16 -2.38
CA LEU A 498 -1.18 -13.27 -3.83
C LEU A 498 -1.17 -14.74 -4.26
N VAL A 499 -2.05 -15.12 -5.17
CA VAL A 499 -2.10 -16.47 -5.74
C VAL A 499 -1.51 -16.46 -7.15
N VAL A 500 -0.59 -17.38 -7.44
CA VAL A 500 0.18 -17.40 -8.71
C VAL A 500 -0.73 -17.57 -9.94
N SER A 501 -1.77 -18.40 -9.87
CA SER A 501 -2.76 -18.56 -10.95
C SER A 501 -3.55 -17.27 -11.22
N GLU A 502 -3.84 -16.49 -10.17
CA GLU A 502 -4.54 -15.22 -10.31
C GLU A 502 -3.61 -14.13 -10.85
N LEU A 503 -2.33 -14.14 -10.50
CA LEU A 503 -1.33 -13.26 -11.12
C LEU A 503 -1.17 -13.52 -12.63
N GLU A 504 -1.26 -14.78 -13.08
CA GLU A 504 -1.22 -15.11 -14.52
C GLU A 504 -2.46 -14.59 -15.26
N LYS A 505 -3.66 -14.73 -14.68
CA LYS A 505 -4.88 -14.13 -15.22
C LYS A 505 -4.79 -12.60 -15.21
N LEU A 506 -4.26 -12.01 -14.13
CA LEU A 506 -4.09 -10.57 -13.96
C LEU A 506 -3.14 -9.98 -15.00
N GLN A 507 -2.04 -10.68 -15.30
CA GLN A 507 -1.09 -10.31 -16.35
C GLN A 507 -1.75 -10.32 -17.74
N LYS A 508 -2.56 -11.33 -18.07
CA LYS A 508 -3.33 -11.34 -19.32
C LYS A 508 -4.37 -10.21 -19.38
N ARG A 509 -5.08 -9.95 -18.28
CA ARG A 509 -6.09 -8.87 -18.18
C ARG A 509 -5.46 -7.50 -18.40
N ILE A 510 -4.35 -7.17 -17.74
CA ILE A 510 -3.76 -5.82 -17.84
C ILE A 510 -3.24 -5.48 -19.23
N VAL A 511 -2.72 -6.47 -19.97
CA VAL A 511 -2.33 -6.27 -21.38
C VAL A 511 -3.55 -5.86 -22.23
N VAL A 512 -4.68 -6.54 -22.05
CA VAL A 512 -5.93 -6.22 -22.76
C VAL A 512 -6.48 -4.85 -22.33
N THR A 513 -6.49 -4.55 -21.03
CA THR A 513 -6.89 -3.25 -20.49
C THR A 513 -6.03 -2.12 -21.07
N LEU A 514 -4.70 -2.26 -21.12
CA LEU A 514 -3.80 -1.27 -21.74
C LEU A 514 -4.07 -1.12 -23.25
N CYS A 515 -4.37 -2.20 -23.97
CA CYS A 515 -4.79 -2.12 -25.38
C CYS A 515 -6.12 -1.37 -25.54
N ASN A 516 -7.09 -1.62 -24.66
CA ASN A 516 -8.37 -0.90 -24.65
C ASN A 516 -8.18 0.59 -24.28
N MET A 517 -7.21 0.91 -23.42
CA MET A 517 -6.80 2.29 -23.17
C MET A 517 -6.22 2.93 -24.43
N GLU A 518 -5.34 2.24 -25.18
CA GLU A 518 -4.73 2.79 -26.41
C GLU A 518 -5.78 3.15 -27.48
N LYS A 519 -6.88 2.38 -27.55
CA LYS A 519 -8.02 2.63 -28.45
C LYS A 519 -8.87 3.85 -28.03
N ASN A 520 -8.98 4.13 -26.74
CA ASN A 520 -9.98 5.08 -26.18
C ASN A 520 -9.37 6.35 -25.53
N ILE A 521 -8.07 6.37 -25.25
CA ILE A 521 -7.39 7.43 -24.47
C ILE A 521 -6.26 8.05 -25.31
N PRO A 522 -6.06 9.38 -25.31
CA PRO A 522 -5.02 10.03 -26.11
C PRO A 522 -3.60 9.46 -25.86
N PRO A 523 -2.76 9.26 -26.90
CA PRO A 523 -1.39 8.74 -26.79
C PRO A 523 -0.50 9.43 -25.76
N THR A 524 -0.82 10.69 -25.44
CA THR A 524 -0.13 11.51 -24.45
C THR A 524 -0.24 11.00 -23.01
N PHE A 525 -1.22 10.13 -22.71
CA PHE A 525 -1.38 9.47 -21.42
C PHE A 525 -0.29 8.41 -21.17
N PHE A 526 0.19 7.77 -22.24
CA PHE A 526 1.14 6.65 -22.22
C PHE A 526 2.57 7.09 -21.93
N THR A 527 2.80 7.51 -20.69
CA THR A 527 4.11 7.77 -20.12
C THR A 527 4.83 6.46 -19.77
N ILE A 528 6.14 6.52 -19.50
CA ILE A 528 6.90 5.33 -19.04
C ILE A 528 6.25 4.67 -17.82
N MET A 529 5.71 5.45 -16.88
CA MET A 529 5.04 4.91 -15.69
C MET A 529 3.77 4.10 -16.04
N VAL A 530 3.04 4.47 -17.10
CA VAL A 530 1.87 3.70 -17.58
C VAL A 530 2.32 2.42 -18.29
N HIS A 531 3.39 2.48 -19.07
CA HIS A 531 3.96 1.28 -19.72
C HIS A 531 4.49 0.26 -18.70
N LEU A 532 5.17 0.72 -17.63
CA LEU A 532 5.69 -0.18 -16.58
C LEU A 532 4.61 -1.01 -15.88
N VAL A 533 3.33 -0.60 -15.93
CA VAL A 533 2.20 -1.35 -15.37
C VAL A 533 2.10 -2.76 -15.97
N VAL A 534 2.46 -2.92 -17.26
CA VAL A 534 2.43 -4.22 -17.96
C VAL A 534 3.43 -5.25 -17.42
N HIS A 535 4.38 -4.84 -16.56
CA HIS A 535 5.38 -5.74 -15.97
C HIS A 535 5.09 -6.08 -14.50
N LEU A 536 4.09 -5.46 -13.87
CA LEU A 536 3.97 -5.52 -12.41
C LEU A 536 3.44 -6.87 -11.89
N ALA A 537 2.53 -7.54 -12.61
CA ALA A 537 2.04 -8.85 -12.18
C ALA A 537 3.10 -9.95 -12.36
N ASP A 538 3.87 -9.91 -13.46
CA ASP A 538 5.06 -10.76 -13.64
C ASP A 538 6.13 -10.51 -12.57
N GLU A 539 6.43 -9.24 -12.23
CA GLU A 539 7.36 -8.93 -11.14
C GLU A 539 6.81 -9.40 -9.79
N ALA A 540 5.51 -9.28 -9.53
CA ALA A 540 4.89 -9.78 -8.31
C ALA A 540 4.89 -11.32 -8.22
N LYS A 541 4.83 -12.04 -9.34
CA LYS A 541 5.01 -13.50 -9.38
C LYS A 541 6.44 -13.91 -9.01
N ILE A 542 7.44 -13.09 -9.38
CA ILE A 542 8.86 -13.36 -9.09
C ILE A 542 9.28 -12.90 -7.69
N GLY A 543 8.84 -11.71 -7.24
CA GLY A 543 9.27 -11.05 -6.00
C GLY A 543 8.19 -10.98 -4.89
N GLY A 544 6.99 -11.50 -5.13
CA GLY A 544 5.92 -11.61 -4.14
C GLY A 544 5.20 -10.31 -3.79
N PRO A 545 4.39 -10.34 -2.70
CA PRO A 545 3.53 -9.24 -2.27
C PRO A 545 4.23 -7.90 -2.16
N VAL A 546 3.59 -6.88 -2.74
CA VAL A 546 4.17 -5.55 -2.96
C VAL A 546 4.44 -4.80 -1.65
N ASN A 547 3.68 -5.09 -0.59
CA ASN A 547 3.86 -4.53 0.75
C ASN A 547 5.27 -4.75 1.34
N ASN A 548 5.91 -5.89 1.03
CA ASN A 548 7.29 -6.20 1.43
C ASN A 548 8.34 -5.44 0.60
N ARG A 549 7.90 -4.73 -0.45
CA ARG A 549 8.74 -4.06 -1.47
C ARG A 549 8.30 -2.60 -1.71
N TRP A 550 7.51 -2.02 -0.82
CA TRP A 550 7.06 -0.62 -0.90
C TRP A 550 8.13 0.38 -0.44
N MET A 551 8.17 1.55 -1.09
CA MET A 551 8.88 2.72 -0.58
C MET A 551 8.18 3.45 0.58
N TYR A 552 6.89 3.19 0.86
CA TYR A 552 6.17 3.83 1.98
C TYR A 552 6.88 3.77 3.34
N PRO A 553 7.45 2.64 3.80
CA PRO A 553 8.15 2.59 5.08
C PRO A 553 9.48 3.34 5.03
N ILE A 554 10.15 3.30 3.87
CA ILE A 554 11.40 4.00 3.59
C ILE A 554 11.18 5.51 3.66
N GLU A 555 10.23 6.09 2.91
CA GLU A 555 9.92 7.53 2.94
C GLU A 555 9.54 8.03 4.35
N ARG A 556 8.75 7.26 5.10
CA ARG A 556 8.42 7.59 6.51
C ARG A 556 9.66 7.58 7.39
N TYR A 557 10.59 6.66 7.14
CA TYR A 557 11.87 6.62 7.83
C TYR A 557 12.78 7.79 7.42
N LEU A 558 12.81 8.20 6.15
CA LEU A 558 13.49 9.44 5.71
C LEU A 558 12.96 10.67 6.45
N SER A 559 11.64 10.79 6.62
CA SER A 559 11.04 11.85 7.44
C SER A 559 11.51 11.78 8.89
N THR A 560 11.65 10.58 9.45
CA THR A 560 12.15 10.38 10.83
C THR A 560 13.64 10.77 10.94
N LEU A 561 14.46 10.44 9.95
CA LEU A 561 15.86 10.87 9.88
C LEU A 561 15.99 12.39 9.77
N ASN A 562 15.05 13.05 9.08
CA ASN A 562 14.99 14.51 9.01
C ASN A 562 14.72 15.15 10.38
N ASP A 563 13.84 14.56 11.19
CA ASP A 563 13.54 15.04 12.55
C ASP A 563 14.75 14.96 13.51
N TYR A 564 15.80 14.20 13.16
CA TYR A 564 17.07 14.16 13.90
C TYR A 564 17.99 15.37 13.62
N VAL A 565 17.64 16.27 12.69
CA VAL A 565 18.44 17.46 12.35
C VAL A 565 18.26 18.58 13.39
N ARG A 566 19.00 18.47 14.49
CA ARG A 566 19.11 19.48 15.57
C ARG A 566 20.10 20.60 15.25
N ASN A 567 21.15 20.32 14.46
CA ASN A 567 22.13 21.32 14.03
C ASN A 567 22.30 21.33 12.50
N LYS A 568 21.75 22.36 11.85
CA LYS A 568 21.79 22.55 10.38
C LYS A 568 23.19 22.87 9.81
N ALA A 569 24.17 23.22 10.65
CA ALA A 569 25.57 23.41 10.23
C ALA A 569 26.40 22.11 10.23
N CYS A 570 25.89 21.04 10.84
CA CYS A 570 26.57 19.73 10.95
C CYS A 570 25.56 18.60 10.68
N LEU A 571 24.91 18.69 9.54
CA LEU A 571 23.62 18.07 9.26
C LEU A 571 23.64 16.54 9.34
N GLU A 572 24.49 15.89 8.55
CA GLU A 572 24.62 14.42 8.52
C GLU A 572 25.14 13.89 9.85
N GLY A 573 25.87 14.71 10.62
CA GLY A 573 26.32 14.37 11.97
C GLY A 573 25.19 14.39 12.99
N SER A 574 24.26 15.33 12.85
CA SER A 574 23.05 15.37 13.66
C SER A 574 22.15 14.16 13.39
N ILE A 575 21.97 13.80 12.11
CA ILE A 575 21.22 12.60 11.72
C ILE A 575 21.88 11.34 12.29
N ALA A 576 23.19 11.18 12.09
CA ALA A 576 23.91 10.01 12.56
C ALA A 576 23.85 9.83 14.09
N ASN A 577 24.04 10.91 14.85
CA ASN A 577 23.96 10.86 16.30
C ASN A 577 22.51 10.58 16.79
N GLY A 578 21.50 11.15 16.13
CA GLY A 578 20.09 10.85 16.42
C GLY A 578 19.71 9.41 16.13
N TYR A 579 20.21 8.86 15.01
CA TYR A 579 20.02 7.44 14.68
C TYR A 579 20.71 6.53 15.69
N LEU A 580 21.98 6.75 16.04
CA LEU A 580 22.66 5.92 17.04
C LEU A 580 21.92 5.89 18.38
N LEU A 581 21.40 7.03 18.84
CA LEU A 581 20.60 7.09 20.07
C LEU A 581 19.33 6.23 19.96
N GLN A 582 18.62 6.30 18.83
CA GLN A 582 17.41 5.50 18.62
C GLN A 582 17.70 4.02 18.41
N GLU A 583 18.82 3.66 17.76
CA GLU A 583 19.31 2.29 17.63
C GLU A 583 19.64 1.68 19.01
N CYS A 584 20.28 2.45 19.90
CA CYS A 584 20.57 2.00 21.26
C CYS A 584 19.30 1.84 22.09
N LEU A 585 18.38 2.81 22.05
CA LEU A 585 17.10 2.73 22.77
C LEU A 585 16.24 1.57 22.26
N ALA A 586 16.24 1.32 20.94
CA ALA A 586 15.54 0.18 20.34
C ALA A 586 16.18 -1.16 20.74
N TYR A 587 17.50 -1.21 20.91
CA TYR A 587 18.18 -2.41 21.41
C TYR A 587 17.84 -2.67 22.89
N CYS A 588 17.94 -1.66 23.77
CA CYS A 588 17.63 -1.83 25.20
C CYS A 588 16.17 -2.22 25.45
N ALA A 589 15.23 -1.67 24.68
CA ALA A 589 13.81 -1.99 24.79
C ALA A 589 13.44 -3.44 24.43
N ARG A 590 14.37 -4.25 23.88
CA ARG A 590 14.19 -5.71 23.66
C ARG A 590 14.46 -6.56 24.91
N TYR A 591 14.88 -5.94 26.01
CA TYR A 591 15.14 -6.60 27.29
C TYR A 591 14.25 -6.05 28.43
N MET A 592 13.23 -5.26 28.08
CA MET A 592 12.29 -4.59 28.99
C MET A 592 10.85 -4.96 28.58
N ASP A 593 10.54 -6.26 28.56
CA ASP A 593 9.22 -6.76 28.14
C ASP A 593 8.10 -6.39 29.14
N ASP A 594 8.46 -6.10 30.40
CA ASP A 594 7.60 -5.70 31.53
C ASP A 594 7.23 -4.20 31.55
N VAL A 595 7.95 -3.36 30.80
CA VAL A 595 7.75 -1.90 30.76
C VAL A 595 7.21 -1.49 29.38
N GLU A 596 6.13 -0.69 29.32
CA GLU A 596 5.55 -0.18 28.06
C GLU A 596 6.51 0.84 27.37
N GLY A 597 7.48 0.32 26.62
CA GLY A 597 8.45 1.05 25.80
C GLY A 597 8.02 1.16 24.34
N ARG A 598 8.79 1.86 23.49
CA ARG A 598 8.38 2.14 22.09
C ARG A 598 8.20 0.91 21.18
N ILE A 599 8.68 -0.27 21.59
CA ILE A 599 8.67 -1.50 20.78
C ILE A 599 7.49 -2.41 21.14
N ASN A 600 7.22 -2.59 22.44
CA ASN A 600 6.11 -3.39 22.97
C ASN A 600 4.84 -2.56 23.24
N ARG A 601 4.94 -1.22 23.32
CA ARG A 601 3.78 -0.31 23.30
C ARG A 601 2.87 -0.67 22.15
N SER A 602 1.63 -0.99 22.49
CA SER A 602 0.62 -1.31 21.50
C SER A 602 0.45 -0.13 20.52
N SER A 603 0.19 -0.46 19.24
CA SER A 603 -0.25 0.53 18.26
C SER A 603 -1.43 1.33 18.82
N ARG A 604 -1.68 2.56 18.33
CA ARG A 604 -2.92 3.32 18.63
C ARG A 604 -4.22 2.53 18.34
N ASN A 605 -4.09 1.38 17.67
CA ASN A 605 -5.15 0.48 17.25
C ASN A 605 -4.99 -0.96 17.79
N SER A 606 -4.06 -1.23 18.73
CA SER A 606 -3.82 -2.57 19.29
C SER A 606 -4.20 -2.62 20.77
N THR A 607 -5.06 -3.57 21.13
CA THR A 607 -5.71 -3.71 22.44
C THR A 607 -5.19 -4.91 23.22
N LEU A 608 -3.88 -4.93 23.48
CA LEU A 608 -3.29 -5.82 24.49
C LEU A 608 -3.01 -5.02 25.76
N GLY A 609 -4.04 -4.89 26.61
CA GLY A 609 -3.94 -4.21 27.91
C GLY A 609 -5.31 -3.97 28.53
N GLY A 610 -5.68 -4.76 29.53
CA GLY A 610 -6.88 -4.57 30.33
C GLY A 610 -7.38 -5.84 30.99
N ASP A 611 -7.04 -5.99 32.27
CA ASP A 611 -7.59 -6.82 33.35
C ASP A 611 -7.84 -8.32 33.13
N ASN A 612 -7.31 -9.12 34.08
CA ASN A 612 -7.59 -10.55 34.26
C ASN A 612 -9.01 -10.80 34.80
N ASP A 613 -10.03 -10.35 34.07
CA ASP A 613 -11.39 -10.89 34.24
C ASP A 613 -11.43 -12.32 33.68
N HIS A 614 -12.13 -13.23 34.36
CA HIS A 614 -12.23 -14.65 33.99
C HIS A 614 -12.55 -14.84 32.50
N VAL A 615 -11.60 -15.37 31.73
CA VAL A 615 -11.81 -15.78 30.34
C VAL A 615 -12.65 -17.05 30.34
N SER A 616 -13.95 -16.93 30.07
CA SER A 616 -14.77 -18.09 29.69
C SER A 616 -14.31 -18.59 28.32
N GLY A 617 -14.11 -19.90 28.20
CA GLY A 617 -13.76 -20.53 26.93
C GLY A 617 -14.88 -20.47 25.88
N LEU A 618 -16.13 -20.18 26.30
CA LEU A 618 -17.30 -20.15 25.42
C LEU A 618 -17.43 -18.84 24.62
N PHE A 619 -17.04 -17.72 25.23
CA PHE A 619 -17.10 -16.39 24.62
C PHE A 619 -15.81 -15.62 24.92
N PRO A 620 -14.78 -15.70 24.06
CA PRO A 620 -13.50 -15.01 24.30
C PRO A 620 -13.65 -13.48 24.24
N THR A 621 -12.76 -12.75 24.92
CA THR A 621 -12.76 -11.28 24.91
C THR A 621 -12.37 -10.75 23.51
N ILE A 622 -13.37 -10.35 22.71
CA ILE A 622 -13.21 -9.94 21.30
C ILE A 622 -12.68 -8.52 21.07
N GLY A 623 -12.58 -7.70 22.12
CA GLY A 623 -12.14 -6.31 22.04
C GLY A 623 -12.41 -5.52 23.32
N GLN A 624 -12.28 -4.19 23.23
CA GLN A 624 -12.50 -3.29 24.36
C GLN A 624 -13.36 -2.06 23.98
N PRO A 625 -14.33 -1.68 24.83
CA PRO A 625 -15.08 -0.44 24.67
C PRO A 625 -14.22 0.78 25.05
N TYR A 626 -14.45 1.92 24.40
CA TYR A 626 -13.78 3.17 24.75
C TYR A 626 -14.75 4.37 24.78
N GLY A 627 -14.51 5.30 25.70
CA GLY A 627 -15.44 6.38 26.04
C GLY A 627 -16.25 6.08 27.30
N ARG A 628 -17.35 6.82 27.50
CA ARG A 628 -18.24 6.64 28.66
C ARG A 628 -18.94 5.28 28.58
N LYS A 629 -18.94 4.54 29.68
CA LYS A 629 -19.75 3.33 29.89
C LYS A 629 -21.04 3.75 30.61
N GLU A 630 -22.17 3.21 30.20
CA GLU A 630 -23.48 3.45 30.83
C GLU A 630 -24.16 2.12 31.13
N GLY A 631 -24.77 1.98 32.32
CA GLY A 631 -25.62 0.84 32.64
C GLY A 631 -27.08 1.20 32.35
N PHE A 632 -27.82 0.33 31.68
CA PHE A 632 -29.23 0.54 31.38
C PHE A 632 -30.04 -0.74 31.58
N MET A 633 -31.35 -0.58 31.79
CA MET A 633 -32.31 -1.69 31.84
C MET A 633 -32.81 -1.96 30.42
N MET A 634 -32.64 -3.19 29.94
CA MET A 634 -33.21 -3.62 28.66
C MET A 634 -34.73 -3.80 28.79
N ASP A 635 -35.48 -3.43 27.77
CA ASP A 635 -36.87 -3.87 27.66
C ASP A 635 -36.92 -5.37 27.28
N GLU A 636 -38.04 -6.04 27.60
CA GLU A 636 -38.17 -7.50 27.40
C GLU A 636 -38.09 -7.90 25.91
N LYS A 637 -38.45 -7.00 24.97
CA LYS A 637 -38.26 -7.26 23.54
C LYS A 637 -36.77 -7.28 23.18
N GLN A 638 -36.02 -6.23 23.53
CA GLN A 638 -34.58 -6.14 23.29
C GLN A 638 -33.84 -7.32 23.90
N LYS A 639 -34.18 -7.67 25.15
CA LYS A 639 -33.63 -8.81 25.88
C LYS A 639 -33.91 -10.14 25.16
N THR A 640 -35.15 -10.36 24.73
CA THR A 640 -35.55 -11.57 23.99
C THR A 640 -34.83 -11.66 22.64
N GLN A 641 -34.79 -10.59 21.86
CA GLN A 641 -34.09 -10.54 20.57
C GLN A 641 -32.58 -10.78 20.72
N ALA A 642 -31.94 -10.10 21.68
CA ALA A 642 -30.51 -10.24 21.95
C ALA A 642 -30.16 -11.64 22.46
N HIS A 643 -31.00 -12.22 23.32
CA HIS A 643 -30.79 -13.56 23.84
C HIS A 643 -31.03 -14.65 22.77
N ARG A 644 -32.10 -14.53 21.97
CA ARG A 644 -32.34 -15.42 20.81
C ARG A 644 -31.12 -15.42 19.89
N TYR A 645 -30.59 -14.25 19.54
CA TYR A 645 -29.41 -14.17 18.68
C TYR A 645 -28.21 -14.96 19.24
N VAL A 646 -27.95 -14.85 20.55
CA VAL A 646 -26.89 -15.61 21.25
C VAL A 646 -27.14 -17.12 21.21
N LEU A 647 -28.38 -17.58 21.44
CA LEU A 647 -28.73 -19.00 21.41
C LEU A 647 -28.60 -19.62 20.01
N PHE A 648 -28.85 -18.85 18.94
CA PHE A 648 -28.84 -19.34 17.56
C PHE A 648 -27.51 -19.21 16.84
N ASN A 649 -26.66 -18.25 17.23
CA ASN A 649 -25.40 -17.96 16.52
C ASN A 649 -24.14 -18.32 17.34
N SER A 650 -24.29 -19.03 18.46
CA SER A 650 -23.14 -19.49 19.27
C SER A 650 -22.60 -20.84 18.75
N ASP A 651 -21.27 -20.92 18.64
CA ASP A 651 -20.50 -22.11 18.25
C ASP A 651 -20.40 -23.18 19.37
N CYS A 652 -21.38 -23.20 20.27
CA CYS A 652 -21.46 -24.14 21.39
C CYS A 652 -22.09 -25.46 20.90
N LYS A 653 -21.31 -26.54 20.88
CA LYS A 653 -21.74 -27.86 20.38
C LYS A 653 -22.90 -28.43 21.19
N GLU A 654 -22.93 -28.14 22.48
CA GLU A 654 -23.97 -28.55 23.42
C GLU A 654 -25.29 -27.85 23.06
N ILE A 655 -25.26 -26.54 22.79
CA ILE A 655 -26.44 -25.79 22.32
C ILE A 655 -26.86 -26.25 20.92
N GLU A 656 -25.94 -26.55 20.00
CA GLU A 656 -26.29 -27.10 18.68
C GLU A 656 -27.06 -28.43 18.81
N SER A 657 -26.55 -29.37 19.62
CA SER A 657 -27.26 -30.64 19.89
C SER A 657 -28.66 -30.42 20.48
N LEU A 658 -28.81 -29.40 21.34
CA LEU A 658 -30.10 -29.03 21.91
C LEU A 658 -31.02 -28.32 20.90
N ARG A 659 -30.48 -27.55 19.94
CA ARG A 659 -31.23 -27.00 18.80
C ARG A 659 -31.80 -28.14 17.94
N GLU A 660 -30.97 -29.10 17.55
CA GLU A 660 -31.38 -30.30 16.81
C GLU A 660 -32.45 -31.12 17.55
N GLU A 661 -32.28 -31.30 18.87
CA GLU A 661 -33.27 -31.99 19.69
C GLU A 661 -34.59 -31.23 19.80
N HIS A 662 -34.57 -29.91 19.93
CA HIS A 662 -35.79 -29.10 19.91
C HIS A 662 -36.51 -29.18 18.56
N VAL A 663 -35.77 -29.13 17.44
CA VAL A 663 -36.33 -29.41 16.10
C VAL A 663 -36.97 -30.79 16.05
N ALA A 664 -36.34 -31.82 16.61
CA ALA A 664 -36.91 -33.16 16.70
C ALA A 664 -38.14 -33.20 17.62
N HIS A 665 -38.16 -32.45 18.71
CA HIS A 665 -39.31 -32.30 19.61
C HIS A 665 -40.52 -31.67 18.88
N ILE A 666 -40.33 -30.53 18.21
CA ILE A 666 -41.35 -29.88 17.37
C ILE A 666 -41.88 -30.88 16.33
N LYS A 667 -41.00 -31.61 15.63
CA LYS A 667 -41.39 -32.65 14.65
C LYS A 667 -42.18 -33.80 15.28
N ARG A 668 -41.97 -34.14 16.56
CA ARG A 668 -42.74 -35.18 17.28
C ARG A 668 -44.13 -34.69 17.67
N ILE A 669 -44.27 -33.48 18.20
CA ILE A 669 -45.58 -32.93 18.63
C ILE A 669 -46.44 -32.50 17.43
N THR A 670 -45.83 -32.01 16.35
CA THR A 670 -46.53 -31.58 15.11
C THR A 670 -46.74 -32.70 14.07
N ARG A 671 -46.52 -33.99 14.42
CA ARG A 671 -46.65 -35.14 13.51
C ARG A 671 -47.96 -35.20 12.71
N ARG A 672 -49.06 -34.69 13.30
CA ARG A 672 -50.40 -34.66 12.67
C ARG A 672 -50.60 -33.50 11.70
N THR A 673 -49.95 -32.36 11.93
CA THR A 673 -50.12 -31.14 11.11
C THR A 673 -49.08 -31.01 10.01
N ARG A 674 -47.90 -31.63 10.14
CA ARG A 674 -46.79 -31.62 9.16
C ARG A 674 -46.47 -30.20 8.65
N PRO A 675 -46.02 -29.29 9.52
CA PRO A 675 -45.67 -27.92 9.14
C PRO A 675 -44.62 -27.91 8.01
N THR A 676 -44.68 -26.89 7.15
CA THR A 676 -43.64 -26.63 6.16
C THR A 676 -42.32 -26.23 6.85
N PRO A 677 -41.15 -26.37 6.19
CA PRO A 677 -39.87 -26.01 6.78
C PRO A 677 -39.85 -24.59 7.39
N ILE A 678 -40.38 -23.60 6.66
CA ILE A 678 -40.49 -22.20 7.10
C ILE A 678 -41.32 -22.04 8.40
N VAL A 679 -42.43 -22.79 8.53
CA VAL A 679 -43.27 -22.74 9.74
C VAL A 679 -42.56 -23.42 10.91
N LEU A 680 -41.85 -24.52 10.63
CA LEU A 680 -41.07 -25.23 11.63
C LEU A 680 -39.89 -24.39 12.15
N ASP A 681 -39.14 -23.73 11.27
CA ASP A 681 -38.04 -22.84 11.65
C ASP A 681 -38.56 -21.66 12.48
N ARG A 682 -39.74 -21.10 12.12
CA ARG A 682 -40.38 -20.05 12.92
C ARG A 682 -40.74 -20.53 14.33
N MET A 683 -41.41 -21.69 14.46
CA MET A 683 -41.72 -22.27 15.77
C MET A 683 -40.45 -22.54 16.57
N HIS A 684 -39.40 -23.05 15.92
CA HIS A 684 -38.11 -23.30 16.56
C HIS A 684 -37.47 -22.00 17.09
N ASN A 685 -37.44 -20.93 16.29
CA ASN A 685 -36.91 -19.62 16.68
C ASN A 685 -37.75 -18.93 17.77
N GLU A 686 -39.07 -19.14 17.80
CA GLU A 686 -39.98 -18.56 18.80
C GLU A 686 -39.94 -19.32 20.13
N GLU A 687 -39.91 -20.66 20.11
CA GLU A 687 -40.11 -21.51 21.30
C GLU A 687 -38.79 -22.00 21.96
N PHE A 688 -37.64 -21.98 21.27
CA PHE A 688 -36.41 -22.62 21.77
C PHE A 688 -35.90 -22.07 23.10
N SER A 689 -36.00 -20.77 23.35
CA SER A 689 -35.51 -20.17 24.60
C SER A 689 -36.28 -20.69 25.82
N ASP A 690 -37.60 -20.79 25.71
CA ASP A 690 -38.45 -21.29 26.79
C ASP A 690 -38.36 -22.82 26.91
N TRP A 691 -38.29 -23.54 25.78
CA TRP A 691 -38.05 -24.97 25.75
C TRP A 691 -36.72 -25.35 26.42
N LEU A 692 -35.63 -24.64 26.10
CA LEU A 692 -34.30 -24.87 26.69
C LEU A 692 -34.34 -24.68 28.22
N LYS A 693 -35.03 -23.63 28.67
CA LYS A 693 -35.23 -23.36 30.09
C LYS A 693 -36.04 -24.46 30.79
N ILE A 694 -37.07 -25.00 30.15
CA ILE A 694 -37.83 -26.14 30.69
C ILE A 694 -36.95 -27.40 30.71
N PHE A 695 -36.29 -27.72 29.60
CA PHE A 695 -35.43 -28.90 29.44
C PHE A 695 -34.31 -28.95 30.48
N VAL A 696 -33.66 -27.82 30.75
CA VAL A 696 -32.55 -27.71 31.72
C VAL A 696 -33.02 -27.80 33.18
N ASN A 697 -34.27 -27.42 33.47
CA ASN A 697 -34.83 -27.51 34.82
C ASN A 697 -35.62 -28.82 35.08
N ASP A 698 -35.76 -29.71 34.08
CA ASP A 698 -36.41 -31.01 34.25
C ASP A 698 -35.52 -31.94 35.10
N PRO A 699 -36.02 -32.49 36.23
CA PRO A 699 -35.27 -33.42 37.07
C PRO A 699 -34.74 -34.66 36.33
N ASN A 700 -35.41 -35.10 35.26
CA ASN A 700 -35.01 -36.27 34.48
C ASN A 700 -33.74 -36.03 33.64
N ASN A 701 -33.45 -34.76 33.32
CA ASN A 701 -32.34 -34.40 32.43
C ASN A 701 -31.08 -33.98 33.20
N GLN A 702 -31.08 -33.93 34.54
CA GLN A 702 -29.97 -33.38 35.33
C GLN A 702 -28.62 -34.10 35.16
N ASN A 703 -28.63 -35.34 34.66
CA ASN A 703 -27.43 -36.13 34.37
C ASN A 703 -27.01 -36.07 32.88
N ASP A 704 -27.65 -35.25 32.06
CA ASP A 704 -27.29 -35.07 30.64
C ASP A 704 -25.97 -34.28 30.54
N GLU A 705 -24.96 -34.90 29.94
CA GLU A 705 -23.60 -34.35 29.79
C GLU A 705 -23.58 -33.01 29.02
N ARG A 706 -24.62 -32.71 28.24
CA ARG A 706 -24.76 -31.44 27.51
C ARG A 706 -25.12 -30.26 28.42
N ILE A 707 -25.65 -30.49 29.63
CA ILE A 707 -26.12 -29.45 30.55
C ILE A 707 -24.96 -28.94 31.42
N THR A 708 -24.00 -28.27 30.77
CA THR A 708 -22.90 -27.57 31.44
C THR A 708 -23.41 -26.35 32.21
N ASP A 709 -22.62 -25.82 33.14
CA ASP A 709 -22.99 -24.59 33.87
C ASP A 709 -23.13 -23.36 32.95
N ASP A 710 -22.46 -23.38 31.80
CA ASP A 710 -22.57 -22.32 30.80
C ASP A 710 -23.88 -22.46 30.01
N VAL A 711 -24.31 -23.70 29.69
CA VAL A 711 -25.65 -23.99 29.12
C VAL A 711 -26.77 -23.64 30.11
N LYS A 712 -26.61 -23.92 31.42
CA LYS A 712 -27.54 -23.46 32.46
C LYS A 712 -27.63 -21.93 32.47
N SER A 713 -26.49 -21.25 32.39
CA SER A 713 -26.43 -19.78 32.36
C SER A 713 -27.13 -19.21 31.13
N LEU A 714 -26.98 -19.84 29.96
CA LEU A 714 -27.74 -19.50 28.75
C LEU A 714 -29.24 -19.75 28.95
N ALA A 715 -29.66 -20.90 29.49
CA ALA A 715 -31.07 -21.25 29.70
C ALA A 715 -31.83 -20.30 30.66
N PHE A 716 -31.13 -19.62 31.58
CA PHE A 716 -31.74 -18.58 32.41
C PHE A 716 -31.89 -17.22 31.72
N GLY A 717 -31.16 -16.98 30.62
CA GLY A 717 -31.10 -15.71 29.90
C GLY A 717 -30.16 -14.67 30.54
N PRO A 718 -29.92 -13.52 29.88
CA PRO A 718 -29.07 -12.47 30.39
C PRO A 718 -29.74 -11.68 31.53
N MET A 719 -28.92 -11.06 32.38
CA MET A 719 -29.41 -10.09 33.37
C MET A 719 -30.17 -8.93 32.70
N PRO A 720 -31.27 -8.41 33.29
CA PRO A 720 -32.01 -7.28 32.72
C PRO A 720 -31.20 -5.98 32.62
N ILE A 721 -30.15 -5.84 33.43
CA ILE A 721 -29.23 -4.70 33.39
C ILE A 721 -28.06 -5.06 32.47
N ALA A 722 -27.97 -4.36 31.34
CA ALA A 722 -26.86 -4.45 30.40
C ALA A 722 -25.98 -3.19 30.46
N ARG A 723 -24.79 -3.24 29.86
CA ARG A 723 -23.97 -2.04 29.63
C ARG A 723 -24.09 -1.58 28.18
N ARG A 724 -24.06 -0.27 27.97
CA ARG A 724 -24.07 0.40 26.66
C ARG A 724 -22.74 1.11 26.42
N PHE A 725 -22.27 1.09 25.18
CA PHE A 725 -21.09 1.80 24.70
C PHE A 725 -21.38 2.57 23.41
N HIS A 726 -20.69 3.69 23.21
CA HIS A 726 -20.77 4.44 21.95
C HIS A 726 -19.70 4.04 20.92
N ALA A 727 -18.64 3.35 21.37
CA ALA A 727 -17.54 2.93 20.51
C ALA A 727 -16.80 1.71 21.07
N PHE A 728 -16.28 0.87 20.16
CA PHE A 728 -15.64 -0.40 20.47
C PHE A 728 -14.45 -0.65 19.53
N ASN A 729 -13.30 -1.05 20.07
CA ASN A 729 -12.14 -1.49 19.30
C ASN A 729 -12.06 -3.02 19.37
N MET A 730 -12.05 -3.68 18.22
CA MET A 730 -11.89 -5.13 18.13
C MET A 730 -10.42 -5.53 18.06
N ASN A 731 -10.10 -6.74 18.54
CA ASN A 731 -8.73 -7.27 18.53
C ASN A 731 -8.18 -7.50 17.11
N ASN A 732 -9.05 -7.71 16.11
CA ASN A 732 -8.67 -7.79 14.69
C ASN A 732 -8.37 -6.42 14.05
N GLY A 733 -8.46 -5.32 14.80
CA GLY A 733 -8.12 -3.96 14.38
C GLY A 733 -9.29 -3.14 13.84
N TYR A 734 -10.51 -3.68 13.80
CA TYR A 734 -11.71 -2.89 13.49
C TYR A 734 -12.06 -1.91 14.61
N LYS A 735 -12.58 -0.73 14.23
CA LYS A 735 -13.07 0.29 15.18
C LYS A 735 -14.50 0.65 14.84
N PHE A 736 -15.43 0.32 15.72
CA PHE A 736 -16.84 0.60 15.53
C PHE A 736 -17.31 1.78 16.40
N ARG A 737 -18.28 2.55 15.89
CA ARG A 737 -18.93 3.67 16.58
C ARG A 737 -20.40 3.68 16.23
N THR A 738 -21.28 3.96 17.20
CA THR A 738 -22.70 4.15 16.89
C THR A 738 -22.91 5.36 15.99
N LYS A 739 -23.95 5.32 15.15
CA LYS A 739 -24.22 6.38 14.16
C LYS A 739 -24.42 7.76 14.80
N GLU A 740 -25.03 7.78 15.98
CA GLU A 740 -25.19 8.99 16.79
C GLU A 740 -23.85 9.60 17.19
N TYR A 741 -22.93 8.79 17.74
CA TYR A 741 -21.60 9.23 18.16
C TYR A 741 -20.71 9.66 16.98
N GLU A 742 -20.96 9.10 15.80
CA GLU A 742 -20.32 9.48 14.54
C GLU A 742 -20.81 10.83 13.98
N ARG A 743 -22.05 11.24 14.24
CA ARG A 743 -22.76 12.34 13.52
C ARG A 743 -21.92 13.60 13.30
N ASN A 744 -21.19 14.04 14.32
CA ASN A 744 -20.37 15.27 14.31
C ASN A 744 -18.88 15.02 13.98
N LYS A 745 -18.51 13.82 13.53
CA LYS A 745 -17.13 13.42 13.19
C LYS A 745 -16.87 13.52 11.68
N LYS A 746 -15.58 13.65 11.33
CA LYS A 746 -15.07 13.61 9.94
C LYS A 746 -14.67 12.20 9.48
N THR A 747 -14.87 11.19 10.31
CA THR A 747 -14.61 9.77 10.03
C THR A 747 -15.94 8.99 10.02
N GLN A 748 -15.94 7.83 9.36
CA GLN A 748 -17.07 6.89 9.28
C GLN A 748 -16.63 5.54 9.85
N ASN A 749 -17.32 5.09 10.90
CA ASN A 749 -17.03 3.89 11.68
C ASN A 749 -18.33 3.13 12.08
N SER A 750 -19.49 3.56 11.58
CA SER A 750 -20.82 2.99 11.89
C SER A 750 -21.35 2.00 10.85
N GLY A 751 -20.69 1.85 9.69
CA GLY A 751 -21.10 0.84 8.72
C GLY A 751 -20.66 -0.55 9.12
N VAL A 752 -21.62 -1.48 9.14
CA VAL A 752 -21.43 -2.90 9.46
C VAL A 752 -21.79 -3.74 8.24
N MET A 753 -21.00 -4.78 7.99
CA MET A 753 -21.26 -5.81 7.00
C MET A 753 -21.09 -7.19 7.65
N VAL A 754 -21.95 -8.14 7.29
CA VAL A 754 -21.92 -9.54 7.74
C VAL A 754 -22.13 -10.42 6.52
N VAL A 755 -21.32 -11.46 6.37
CA VAL A 755 -21.56 -12.53 5.37
C VAL A 755 -22.11 -13.73 6.12
N ALA A 756 -23.31 -14.18 5.76
CA ALA A 756 -23.98 -15.31 6.39
C ALA A 756 -24.33 -16.40 5.36
N LYS A 757 -24.18 -17.66 5.77
CA LYS A 757 -24.58 -18.82 4.96
C LYS A 757 -26.09 -19.02 5.06
N THR A 758 -26.82 -18.53 4.06
CA THR A 758 -28.29 -18.58 4.06
C THR A 758 -28.79 -19.74 3.19
N GLN A 759 -29.74 -20.51 3.72
CA GLN A 759 -30.47 -21.51 2.94
C GLN A 759 -31.56 -20.83 2.11
N SER A 760 -31.35 -20.74 0.80
CA SER A 760 -32.34 -20.20 -0.14
C SER A 760 -33.29 -21.30 -0.64
N TYR A 761 -34.59 -21.03 -0.58
CA TYR A 761 -35.64 -21.93 -1.04
C TYR A 761 -36.33 -21.32 -2.28
N ALA A 762 -36.39 -22.05 -3.39
CA ALA A 762 -36.99 -21.54 -4.63
C ALA A 762 -38.52 -21.38 -4.54
N SER A 763 -39.17 -22.06 -3.58
CA SER A 763 -40.58 -21.87 -3.24
C SER A 763 -40.91 -22.45 -1.84
N PRO A 764 -42.07 -22.16 -1.25
CA PRO A 764 -42.55 -22.82 -0.02
C PRO A 764 -42.79 -24.35 -0.14
N ARG A 765 -42.65 -24.93 -1.34
CA ARG A 765 -42.71 -26.37 -1.61
C ARG A 765 -41.34 -26.97 -1.94
N ASP A 766 -40.28 -26.17 -1.91
CA ASP A 766 -38.94 -26.63 -2.18
C ASP A 766 -38.45 -27.56 -1.04
N THR A 767 -37.74 -28.61 -1.43
CA THR A 767 -37.21 -29.66 -0.55
C THR A 767 -35.69 -29.80 -0.68
N ARG A 768 -35.04 -28.93 -1.46
CA ARG A 768 -33.58 -28.91 -1.70
C ARG A 768 -33.06 -27.47 -1.69
N PRO A 769 -32.98 -26.81 -0.53
CA PRO A 769 -32.46 -25.45 -0.44
C PRO A 769 -31.02 -25.36 -0.96
N ILE A 770 -30.71 -24.27 -1.66
CA ILE A 770 -29.35 -23.93 -2.07
C ILE A 770 -28.74 -23.08 -0.97
N ILE A 771 -27.64 -23.55 -0.38
CA ILE A 771 -26.85 -22.78 0.58
C ILE A 771 -25.96 -21.81 -0.21
N GLY A 772 -26.10 -20.51 0.06
CA GLY A 772 -25.27 -19.46 -0.53
C GLY A 772 -24.85 -18.44 0.53
N ASP A 773 -23.69 -17.83 0.31
CA ASP A 773 -23.26 -16.70 1.13
C ASP A 773 -24.06 -15.44 0.74
N VAL A 774 -24.72 -14.83 1.71
CA VAL A 774 -25.49 -13.58 1.54
C VAL A 774 -24.82 -12.47 2.35
N THR A 775 -24.46 -11.39 1.67
CA THR A 775 -23.85 -10.20 2.28
C THR A 775 -24.94 -9.26 2.79
N TYR A 776 -25.05 -9.12 4.11
CA TYR A 776 -25.94 -8.17 4.79
C TYR A 776 -25.19 -6.87 5.11
N TYR A 777 -25.81 -5.74 4.81
CA TYR A 777 -25.28 -4.40 5.08
C TYR A 777 -26.15 -3.68 6.11
N GLY A 778 -25.54 -3.01 7.08
CA GLY A 778 -26.28 -2.29 8.11
C GLY A 778 -25.56 -1.07 8.68
N VAL A 779 -26.29 -0.32 9.50
CA VAL A 779 -25.78 0.84 10.24
C VAL A 779 -25.87 0.57 11.73
N LEU A 780 -24.74 0.63 12.43
CA LEU A 780 -24.61 0.44 13.86
C LEU A 780 -25.33 1.55 14.63
N THR A 781 -26.40 1.20 15.34
CA THR A 781 -27.18 2.13 16.17
C THR A 781 -26.82 2.05 17.64
N ASP A 782 -26.52 0.86 18.17
CA ASP A 782 -26.17 0.65 19.58
C ASP A 782 -25.10 -0.44 19.76
N ILE A 783 -24.35 -0.39 20.88
CA ILE A 783 -23.40 -1.43 21.28
C ILE A 783 -23.72 -1.82 22.72
N ILE A 784 -24.07 -3.08 22.95
CA ILE A 784 -24.48 -3.57 24.27
C ILE A 784 -23.58 -4.72 24.75
N GLU A 785 -23.31 -4.77 26.05
CA GLU A 785 -22.70 -5.91 26.73
C GLU A 785 -23.75 -6.56 27.64
N LEU A 786 -24.13 -7.79 27.27
CA LEU A 786 -24.96 -8.66 28.09
C LEU A 786 -24.10 -9.30 29.19
N ASN A 787 -24.65 -9.39 30.39
CA ASN A 787 -24.03 -10.10 31.50
C ASN A 787 -24.86 -11.34 31.86
N TYR A 788 -24.28 -12.53 31.77
CA TYR A 788 -24.89 -13.78 32.22
C TYR A 788 -24.39 -14.08 33.64
N TYR A 789 -24.91 -13.32 34.61
CA TYR A 789 -24.65 -13.51 36.06
C TYR A 789 -23.16 -13.60 36.45
N ASN A 790 -22.32 -12.78 35.80
CA ASN A 790 -20.86 -12.76 35.91
C ASN A 790 -20.12 -14.05 35.47
N ARG A 791 -20.82 -15.01 34.85
CA ARG A 791 -20.21 -16.22 34.28
C ARG A 791 -19.44 -15.91 32.99
N PHE A 792 -20.07 -15.15 32.09
CA PHE A 792 -19.45 -14.57 30.90
C PHE A 792 -20.20 -13.29 30.48
N LYS A 793 -19.53 -12.50 29.63
CA LYS A 793 -20.04 -11.24 29.06
C LYS A 793 -20.03 -11.34 27.55
N ILE A 794 -21.08 -10.85 26.89
CA ILE A 794 -21.21 -10.92 25.43
C ILE A 794 -21.45 -9.52 24.88
N VAL A 795 -20.63 -9.09 23.92
CA VAL A 795 -20.81 -7.82 23.23
C VAL A 795 -21.56 -8.03 21.92
N LEU A 796 -22.74 -7.41 21.82
CA LEU A 796 -23.59 -7.40 20.63
C LEU A 796 -23.63 -6.00 20.02
N PHE A 797 -23.69 -5.95 18.70
CA PHE A 797 -23.95 -4.75 17.92
C PHE A 797 -25.43 -4.74 17.51
N ARG A 798 -26.13 -3.63 17.79
CA ARG A 798 -27.47 -3.40 17.25
C ARG A 798 -27.35 -2.62 15.94
N CYS A 799 -27.85 -3.19 14.86
CA CYS A 799 -27.77 -2.62 13.52
C CYS A 799 -29.17 -2.40 12.94
N ASN A 800 -29.30 -1.36 12.12
CA ASN A 800 -30.41 -1.23 11.19
C ASN A 800 -29.94 -1.88 9.87
N TRP A 801 -30.52 -3.03 9.51
CA TRP A 801 -30.13 -3.82 8.34
C TRP A 801 -30.88 -3.39 7.07
N VAL A 802 -30.15 -3.23 5.97
CA VAL A 802 -30.71 -2.94 4.64
C VAL A 802 -31.44 -4.15 4.09
N ASP A 803 -32.59 -3.92 3.45
CA ASP A 803 -33.37 -4.94 2.73
C ASP A 803 -32.64 -5.48 1.49
N VAL A 804 -31.76 -6.46 1.71
CA VAL A 804 -31.02 -7.16 0.65
C VAL A 804 -31.90 -8.12 -0.18
N ASN A 805 -33.11 -8.41 0.27
CA ASN A 805 -34.00 -9.37 -0.41
C ASN A 805 -34.80 -8.74 -1.56
N HIS A 806 -34.92 -7.41 -1.59
CA HIS A 806 -35.70 -6.70 -2.59
C HIS A 806 -34.90 -5.62 -3.33
N ALA A 807 -35.23 -5.42 -4.60
CA ALA A 807 -34.63 -4.40 -5.47
C ALA A 807 -34.82 -2.94 -4.98
N SER A 808 -35.66 -2.72 -3.97
CA SER A 808 -35.85 -1.44 -3.25
C SER A 808 -34.73 -1.15 -2.25
N GLY A 809 -34.10 -2.19 -1.69
CA GLY A 809 -33.03 -2.08 -0.69
C GLY A 809 -31.64 -2.38 -1.24
N MET A 810 -31.49 -3.31 -2.19
CA MET A 810 -30.21 -3.62 -2.84
C MET A 810 -30.35 -3.84 -4.35
N LYS A 811 -29.39 -3.34 -5.13
CA LYS A 811 -29.28 -3.60 -6.58
C LYS A 811 -27.84 -3.52 -7.07
N LYS A 812 -27.53 -4.11 -8.22
CA LYS A 812 -26.29 -3.84 -8.97
C LYS A 812 -26.59 -2.94 -10.17
N ASP A 813 -25.59 -2.14 -10.59
CA ASP A 813 -25.68 -1.31 -11.78
C ASP A 813 -24.94 -1.88 -13.00
N LYS A 814 -24.88 -1.12 -14.09
CA LYS A 814 -24.22 -1.53 -15.34
C LYS A 814 -22.71 -1.75 -15.24
N LEU A 815 -22.07 -1.17 -14.23
CA LEU A 815 -20.64 -1.32 -13.96
C LEU A 815 -20.40 -2.29 -12.78
N ASN A 816 -21.41 -3.10 -12.45
CA ASN A 816 -21.45 -4.10 -11.37
C ASN A 816 -21.25 -3.57 -9.94
N PHE A 817 -21.38 -2.26 -9.71
CA PHE A 817 -21.36 -1.74 -8.34
C PHE A 817 -22.63 -2.17 -7.60
N THR A 818 -22.47 -2.79 -6.44
CA THR A 818 -23.54 -2.94 -5.45
C THR A 818 -23.95 -1.55 -4.95
N LEU A 819 -25.24 -1.27 -4.95
CA LEU A 819 -25.84 -0.11 -4.30
C LEU A 819 -26.86 -0.59 -3.26
N VAL A 820 -26.84 0.06 -2.10
CA VAL A 820 -27.75 -0.17 -0.98
C VAL A 820 -28.53 1.10 -0.65
N ASN A 821 -29.81 0.95 -0.32
CA ASN A 821 -30.67 2.02 0.14
C ASN A 821 -30.80 1.95 1.66
N LEU A 822 -30.10 2.85 2.37
CA LEU A 822 -30.06 2.86 3.83
C LEU A 822 -31.39 3.24 4.49
N SER A 823 -32.38 3.68 3.70
CA SER A 823 -33.76 3.96 4.14
C SER A 823 -34.69 2.73 4.01
N SER A 824 -34.26 1.66 3.33
CA SER A 824 -35.04 0.42 3.13
C SER A 824 -34.55 -0.64 4.11
N SER A 825 -35.27 -0.84 5.23
CA SER A 825 -34.90 -1.77 6.31
C SER A 825 -35.52 -3.15 6.12
N ILE A 826 -34.81 -4.24 6.46
CA ILE A 826 -35.39 -5.60 6.59
C ILE A 826 -36.43 -5.60 7.72
N ASP A 827 -36.01 -5.13 8.88
CA ASP A 827 -36.78 -5.14 10.11
C ASP A 827 -37.64 -3.88 10.20
N SER A 828 -38.89 -4.00 10.66
CA SER A 828 -39.70 -2.82 10.98
C SER A 828 -39.29 -2.16 12.29
N GLY A 829 -38.49 -2.85 13.11
CA GLY A 829 -38.11 -2.43 14.46
C GLY A 829 -39.20 -2.67 15.50
N GLU A 830 -40.40 -3.11 15.08
CA GLU A 830 -41.58 -3.28 15.92
C GLU A 830 -41.85 -4.75 16.29
N ARG A 831 -41.51 -5.72 15.44
CA ARG A 831 -41.83 -7.14 15.70
C ARG A 831 -40.83 -7.80 16.63
N LEU A 832 -41.27 -8.80 17.41
CA LEU A 832 -40.37 -9.63 18.22
C LEU A 832 -39.49 -10.55 17.35
N SER A 833 -39.95 -10.87 16.14
CA SER A 833 -39.23 -11.66 15.14
C SER A 833 -38.06 -10.92 14.47
N ASP A 834 -38.02 -9.58 14.52
CA ASP A 834 -36.93 -8.80 13.93
C ASP A 834 -35.58 -9.23 14.53
N GLU A 835 -34.49 -9.16 13.75
CA GLU A 835 -33.14 -9.65 14.13
C GLU A 835 -32.08 -8.54 14.11
N PRO A 836 -32.23 -7.47 14.91
CA PRO A 836 -31.38 -6.29 14.83
C PRO A 836 -29.99 -6.47 15.46
N PHE A 837 -29.64 -7.65 15.97
CA PHE A 837 -28.40 -7.90 16.70
C PHE A 837 -27.42 -8.77 15.91
N VAL A 838 -26.13 -8.58 16.14
CA VAL A 838 -25.03 -9.43 15.65
C VAL A 838 -23.93 -9.50 16.71
N PHE A 839 -23.18 -10.60 16.78
CA PHE A 839 -21.96 -10.61 17.61
C PHE A 839 -20.94 -9.66 17.02
N ALA A 840 -20.25 -8.88 17.86
CA ALA A 840 -19.24 -7.96 17.35
C ALA A 840 -18.10 -8.69 16.60
N SER A 841 -17.83 -9.97 16.90
CA SER A 841 -16.89 -10.83 16.16
C SER A 841 -17.24 -11.09 14.70
N GLN A 842 -18.53 -11.17 14.36
CA GLN A 842 -19.02 -11.40 12.99
C GLN A 842 -19.05 -10.11 12.15
N ALA A 843 -18.96 -8.95 12.80
CA ALA A 843 -19.11 -7.65 12.15
C ALA A 843 -17.81 -7.20 11.44
N GLN A 844 -17.87 -7.07 10.12
CA GLN A 844 -16.86 -6.38 9.32
C GLN A 844 -17.22 -4.91 9.13
N GLN A 845 -16.21 -4.06 8.90
CA GLN A 845 -16.42 -2.62 8.69
C GLN A 845 -16.58 -2.27 7.21
N VAL A 846 -17.66 -1.55 6.90
CA VAL A 846 -17.96 -1.01 5.57
C VAL A 846 -18.07 0.52 5.65
N ILE A 847 -17.68 1.23 4.59
CA ILE A 847 -18.05 2.64 4.41
C ILE A 847 -19.17 2.75 3.37
N TYR A 848 -20.10 3.67 3.62
CA TYR A 848 -21.11 4.05 2.63
C TYR A 848 -20.67 5.31 1.90
N VAL A 849 -20.59 5.24 0.57
CA VAL A 849 -20.32 6.36 -0.33
C VAL A 849 -21.60 6.69 -1.08
N GLN A 850 -22.16 7.87 -0.86
CA GLN A 850 -23.45 8.27 -1.44
C GLN A 850 -23.37 8.44 -2.96
N ASP A 851 -24.30 7.84 -3.70
CA ASP A 851 -24.50 8.00 -5.14
C ASP A 851 -25.05 9.42 -5.42
N ARG A 852 -24.47 10.16 -6.39
CA ARG A 852 -24.89 11.54 -6.71
C ARG A 852 -26.01 11.61 -7.75
N THR A 853 -26.34 10.49 -8.39
CA THR A 853 -27.50 10.38 -9.29
C THR A 853 -28.78 10.04 -8.52
N GLN A 854 -28.67 9.35 -7.39
CA GLN A 854 -29.78 8.83 -6.58
C GLN A 854 -29.46 9.00 -5.09
N SER A 855 -29.94 10.09 -4.48
CA SER A 855 -29.54 10.55 -3.14
C SER A 855 -29.69 9.54 -2.00
N ASP A 856 -30.64 8.61 -2.12
CA ASP A 856 -30.97 7.63 -1.08
C ASP A 856 -30.13 6.34 -1.19
N TRP A 857 -29.33 6.23 -2.26
CA TRP A 857 -28.51 5.07 -2.55
C TRP A 857 -27.04 5.32 -2.22
N PHE A 858 -26.38 4.27 -1.74
CA PHE A 858 -24.99 4.29 -1.30
C PHE A 858 -24.26 3.08 -1.84
N ILE A 859 -23.01 3.25 -2.23
CA ILE A 859 -22.08 2.16 -2.55
C ILE A 859 -21.47 1.69 -1.21
N PRO A 860 -21.65 0.43 -0.79
CA PRO A 860 -20.96 -0.15 0.35
C PRO A 860 -19.56 -0.61 -0.07
N GLU A 861 -18.52 -0.07 0.56
CA GLU A 861 -17.13 -0.48 0.31
C GLU A 861 -16.51 -1.09 1.58
N PRO A 862 -16.23 -2.40 1.60
CA PRO A 862 -15.60 -3.06 2.74
C PRO A 862 -14.17 -2.55 2.97
N ILE A 863 -13.85 -2.20 4.22
CA ILE A 863 -12.51 -1.74 4.59
C ILE A 863 -11.76 -2.86 5.32
N ARG A 864 -10.49 -3.10 4.96
CA ARG A 864 -9.57 -3.92 5.76
C ARG A 864 -8.77 -3.02 6.73
N PRO A 865 -8.50 -3.44 7.98
CA PRO A 865 -7.63 -2.70 8.88
C PRO A 865 -6.19 -2.62 8.35
N ARG A 866 -5.49 -1.53 8.69
CA ARG A 866 -4.16 -1.22 8.12
C ARG A 866 -3.12 -2.32 8.40
N ASP A 867 -3.10 -2.80 9.63
CA ASP A 867 -2.02 -3.61 10.20
C ASP A 867 -2.39 -5.11 10.36
N THR A 868 -3.47 -5.58 9.73
CA THR A 868 -3.78 -7.02 9.65
C THR A 868 -2.81 -7.73 8.71
N PHE A 869 -2.28 -8.87 9.13
CA PHE A 869 -1.50 -9.76 8.27
C PHE A 869 -2.16 -11.13 8.31
N ASP A 870 -2.25 -11.79 7.16
CA ASP A 870 -2.60 -13.20 7.11
C ASP A 870 -1.50 -13.97 7.86
N ARG A 871 -1.89 -14.62 8.96
CA ARG A 871 -1.02 -15.44 9.81
C ARG A 871 -1.04 -16.92 9.42
N GLY A 872 -1.91 -17.30 8.50
CA GLY A 872 -2.16 -18.71 8.16
C GLY A 872 -3.04 -19.46 9.17
N ASP A 873 -3.58 -18.77 10.19
CA ASP A 873 -4.59 -19.33 11.10
C ASP A 873 -5.91 -19.54 10.34
N ASP A 874 -6.44 -20.76 10.37
CA ASP A 874 -7.65 -21.14 9.63
C ASP A 874 -8.95 -20.44 10.14
N SER A 875 -8.85 -19.61 11.20
CA SER A 875 -9.92 -18.78 11.75
C SER A 875 -10.06 -17.39 11.10
N VAL A 876 -9.21 -17.05 10.12
CA VAL A 876 -9.28 -15.77 9.38
C VAL A 876 -9.34 -15.99 7.85
N GLU A 877 -9.80 -17.16 7.40
CA GLU A 877 -10.28 -17.35 6.02
C GLU A 877 -11.62 -16.62 5.79
N GLN A 878 -11.53 -15.30 5.78
CA GLN A 878 -12.43 -14.45 5.01
C GLN A 878 -11.56 -13.50 4.20
N ASP A 879 -10.93 -14.03 3.16
CA ASP A 879 -10.76 -13.22 1.98
C ASP A 879 -12.15 -12.75 1.57
N LEU A 880 -12.41 -11.45 1.74
CA LEU A 880 -13.61 -10.79 1.22
C LEU A 880 -13.89 -11.39 -0.16
N PRO A 881 -15.11 -11.89 -0.43
CA PRO A 881 -15.45 -12.24 -1.79
C PRO A 881 -15.10 -11.03 -2.64
N VAL A 882 -14.27 -11.25 -3.66
CA VAL A 882 -14.12 -10.27 -4.71
C VAL A 882 -15.47 -10.28 -5.40
N GLU A 883 -16.41 -9.45 -4.94
CA GLU A 883 -17.73 -9.24 -5.54
C GLU A 883 -17.66 -8.53 -6.91
N ASN A 884 -16.48 -8.62 -7.55
CA ASN A 884 -16.27 -8.61 -8.99
C ASN A 884 -15.80 -10.01 -9.46
N GLU A 885 -16.46 -11.08 -8.99
CA GLU A 885 -16.65 -12.30 -9.78
C GLU A 885 -17.45 -11.92 -11.03
N PHE A 886 -16.75 -11.31 -11.99
CA PHE A 886 -17.08 -11.58 -13.37
C PHE A 886 -16.81 -13.06 -13.59
N GLN A 887 -17.87 -13.86 -13.46
CA GLN A 887 -17.87 -15.23 -13.96
C GLN A 887 -17.45 -15.16 -15.42
N GLY A 888 -16.21 -15.59 -15.69
CA GLY A 888 -15.78 -15.84 -17.03
C GLY A 888 -16.61 -17.00 -17.57
N THR A 889 -17.62 -16.70 -18.37
CA THR A 889 -18.34 -17.70 -19.16
C THR A 889 -17.36 -18.29 -20.17
N SER A 890 -16.66 -19.34 -19.74
CA SER A 890 -15.85 -20.24 -20.58
C SER A 890 -16.72 -21.16 -21.45
N SER A 891 -17.88 -20.66 -21.86
CA SER A 891 -18.90 -21.33 -22.67
C SER A 891 -19.57 -20.30 -23.58
N GLY A 892 -19.13 -20.26 -24.84
CA GLY A 892 -19.72 -19.45 -25.90
C GLY A 892 -18.90 -18.20 -26.25
N GLN A 893 -18.36 -18.20 -27.46
CA GLN A 893 -17.97 -16.97 -28.16
C GLN A 893 -19.24 -16.15 -28.47
N GLN A 894 -19.70 -15.34 -27.53
CA GLN A 894 -20.54 -14.19 -27.87
C GLN A 894 -19.66 -12.96 -27.95
N ASN A 895 -19.16 -12.71 -29.17
CA ASN A 895 -18.83 -11.34 -29.55
C ASN A 895 -20.06 -10.49 -29.25
N ILE A 896 -19.91 -9.44 -28.46
CA ILE A 896 -20.81 -8.29 -28.59
C ILE A 896 -20.42 -7.64 -29.93
N GLU A 897 -21.00 -8.15 -31.01
CA GLU A 897 -21.11 -7.40 -32.25
C GLU A 897 -22.01 -6.20 -31.97
N ILE A 898 -21.39 -5.10 -31.54
CA ILE A 898 -22.00 -3.79 -31.66
C ILE A 898 -21.97 -3.47 -33.15
N ASP A 899 -23.13 -3.49 -33.78
CA ASP A 899 -23.31 -3.21 -35.20
C ASP A 899 -22.67 -1.85 -35.55
N ILE A 900 -21.65 -1.88 -36.43
CA ILE A 900 -20.89 -0.69 -36.83
C ILE A 900 -21.58 -0.05 -38.04
N ALA A 901 -22.88 0.24 -37.89
CA ALA A 901 -23.69 0.90 -38.91
C ALA A 901 -23.60 2.43 -38.78
N ASP A 902 -23.73 2.98 -37.57
CA ASP A 902 -23.79 4.44 -37.34
C ASP A 902 -22.52 5.00 -36.68
N MET A 903 -21.40 4.99 -37.42
CA MET A 903 -20.35 6.04 -37.31
C MET A 903 -19.33 5.99 -38.47
N THR A 904 -19.77 5.72 -39.70
CA THR A 904 -18.93 5.86 -40.90
C THR A 904 -18.69 7.34 -41.24
N TRP A 905 -17.65 7.94 -40.67
CA TRP A 905 -17.11 9.20 -41.21
C TRP A 905 -16.33 8.89 -42.49
N MET A 906 -16.97 9.17 -43.62
CA MET A 906 -16.45 8.89 -44.95
C MET A 906 -15.14 9.67 -45.21
N SER A 907 -14.07 8.93 -45.47
CA SER A 907 -13.04 9.39 -46.40
C SER A 907 -13.55 9.08 -47.81
N SER A 908 -13.69 10.09 -48.66
CA SER A 908 -14.09 9.91 -50.05
C SER A 908 -13.39 10.91 -50.96
N ASP A 909 -12.49 10.41 -51.80
CA ASP A 909 -12.04 11.08 -53.02
C ASP A 909 -11.64 10.00 -54.04
N VAL A 910 -11.70 10.36 -55.35
CA VAL A 910 -11.48 9.50 -56.54
C VAL A 910 -12.64 8.52 -56.85
N ALA A 911 -13.28 8.47 -58.03
CA ALA A 911 -13.42 9.32 -59.23
C ALA A 911 -14.71 8.83 -59.97
N MET A 912 -15.27 9.36 -61.08
CA MET A 912 -14.79 10.18 -62.20
C MET A 912 -16.00 10.73 -63.03
N THR A 913 -15.76 11.62 -64.02
CA THR A 913 -16.49 11.76 -65.33
C THR A 913 -17.32 13.05 -65.66
N LYS A 914 -16.74 13.89 -66.55
CA LYS A 914 -17.32 14.77 -67.62
C LYS A 914 -18.32 15.94 -67.35
N ARG A 915 -17.84 17.15 -67.74
CA ARG A 915 -18.52 18.29 -68.47
C ARG A 915 -19.69 18.98 -67.75
N ARG A 916 -19.85 20.32 -67.75
CA ARG A 916 -19.65 21.33 -68.82
C ARG A 916 -19.37 22.75 -68.24
N ARG A 917 -18.87 23.68 -69.06
CA ARG A 917 -18.64 25.11 -68.72
C ARG A 917 -19.96 25.88 -68.49
N LEU A 918 -19.94 26.96 -67.68
CA LEU A 918 -20.50 28.30 -67.99
C LEU A 918 -20.10 29.37 -66.94
N THR A 919 -19.24 30.31 -67.39
CA THR A 919 -19.16 31.78 -67.14
C THR A 919 -19.56 32.50 -65.84
N LYS A 920 -18.57 33.28 -65.32
CA LYS A 920 -18.57 34.70 -64.84
C LYS A 920 -19.87 35.35 -64.30
N ILE A 921 -19.71 36.05 -63.17
CA ILE A 921 -19.97 37.51 -63.01
C ILE A 921 -19.14 38.05 -61.80
N ARG A 922 -19.02 39.37 -61.64
CA ARG A 922 -18.03 40.13 -60.81
C ARG A 922 -18.76 41.09 -59.84
N VAL A 923 -18.03 42.02 -59.20
CA VAL A 923 -18.50 43.21 -58.42
C VAL A 923 -18.80 42.92 -56.92
N SER A 924 -18.67 43.86 -55.96
CA SER A 924 -17.48 44.56 -55.42
C SER A 924 -17.89 45.59 -54.34
N ALA A 925 -17.05 45.83 -53.31
CA ALA A 925 -17.06 47.05 -52.44
C ALA A 925 -18.33 47.25 -51.55
N ASN A 926 -18.42 48.13 -50.53
CA ASN A 926 -17.43 48.99 -49.84
C ASN A 926 -17.95 49.51 -48.46
N THR A 927 -17.04 49.73 -47.49
CA THR A 927 -16.97 50.84 -46.47
C THR A 927 -18.08 51.21 -45.45
N SER A 928 -17.60 51.92 -44.40
CA SER A 928 -18.25 52.82 -43.41
C SER A 928 -18.80 52.18 -42.11
N THR A 929 -18.40 52.49 -40.85
CA THR A 929 -17.84 53.63 -40.07
C THR A 929 -18.86 54.41 -39.22
N SER A 930 -18.71 54.35 -37.90
CA SER A 930 -18.99 55.46 -36.96
C SER A 930 -18.25 55.22 -35.62
N ALA A 931 -18.02 56.27 -34.82
CA ALA A 931 -17.15 56.25 -33.64
C ALA A 931 -17.61 57.23 -32.53
N ALA A 932 -17.27 56.93 -31.27
CA ALA A 932 -17.23 57.81 -30.07
C ALA A 932 -16.75 56.94 -28.87
N SER A 933 -15.54 57.09 -28.30
CA SER A 933 -15.12 58.06 -27.25
C SER A 933 -15.84 57.89 -25.89
N THR A 934 -15.20 57.83 -24.71
CA THR A 934 -13.78 57.96 -24.31
C THR A 934 -13.63 57.61 -22.81
N SER A 935 -12.62 56.84 -22.41
CA SER A 935 -11.81 57.10 -21.19
C SER A 935 -10.54 56.22 -21.11
N THR A 936 -9.41 56.92 -21.04
CA THR A 936 -8.04 56.56 -20.65
C THR A 936 -7.96 55.92 -19.24
N GLU A 937 -6.93 55.24 -18.71
CA GLU A 937 -5.57 54.78 -19.11
C GLU A 937 -5.06 53.80 -17.99
N ASP A 938 -3.99 52.98 -18.07
CA ASP A 938 -2.95 52.77 -19.09
C ASP A 938 -2.41 51.30 -19.15
N VAL A 939 -1.61 51.06 -20.18
CA VAL A 939 -0.65 50.02 -20.61
C VAL A 939 0.16 49.25 -19.54
N ASN A 940 0.14 47.90 -19.64
CA ASN A 940 1.28 47.14 -20.21
C ASN A 940 0.97 45.66 -20.48
N ASN A 941 0.67 45.31 -21.74
CA ASN A 941 0.64 43.91 -22.19
C ASN A 941 0.92 43.85 -23.71
N GLY A 942 2.15 43.48 -24.09
CA GLY A 942 2.62 43.57 -25.47
C GLY A 942 3.47 42.38 -25.92
N ARG A 943 2.81 41.28 -26.31
CA ARG A 943 3.24 40.29 -27.34
C ARG A 943 2.39 39.01 -27.30
N GLU A 944 1.21 39.01 -27.92
CA GLU A 944 0.54 37.73 -28.24
C GLU A 944 -0.33 37.74 -29.53
N GLU A 945 -0.01 38.60 -30.52
CA GLU A 945 -0.75 38.60 -31.79
C GLU A 945 0.14 38.71 -33.04
N LYS A 946 0.80 37.59 -33.36
CA LYS A 946 1.32 37.30 -34.71
C LYS A 946 1.65 35.81 -34.84
N LEU A 947 0.70 35.02 -35.35
CA LEU A 947 0.88 33.77 -36.16
C LEU A 947 -0.44 32.98 -36.36
N LEU A 948 -1.55 33.68 -36.64
CA LEU A 948 -2.78 33.08 -37.17
C LEU A 948 -2.94 33.42 -38.66
N LYS A 949 -2.19 32.73 -39.55
CA LYS A 949 -2.41 32.69 -41.01
C LYS A 949 -1.42 31.74 -41.73
N THR A 950 -1.65 30.44 -41.59
CA THR A 950 -1.26 29.38 -42.55
C THR A 950 -1.95 28.09 -42.10
N TRP A 951 -2.09 27.10 -43.00
CA TRP A 951 -2.92 25.89 -42.82
C TRP A 951 -4.44 26.14 -42.89
N ARG A 952 -4.90 26.39 -44.12
CA ARG A 952 -6.09 25.71 -44.65
C ARG A 952 -5.64 24.37 -45.22
#